data_AF-A0A834PZ54-F1
#
_entry.id   AF-A0A834PZ54-F1
#
_cell.length_a   1.000
_cell.length_b   1.000
_cell.length_c   1.000
_cell.angle_alpha   90.00
_cell.angle_beta   90.00
_cell.angle_gamma   90.00
#
_symmetry.space_group_name_H-M   'P 1'
#
loop_
_entity.id
_entity.type
_entity.pdbx_description
1 polymer ?
#
loop_
_entity_poly.entity_id
_entity_poly.type
_entity_poly.pdbx_seq_one_letter_code
_entity_poly.pdbx_strand_id
1 'polypeptide(L)'
;MPKGSGMFQPEDDMSCLFLSPEAFLIPTPYYEGITRHVYLYGNVRLAYVYLDSEGVKVKGLILINPQNPLGDIYSPGELQEFLGFAKRHSLHVILDEIYMLSVFQESLEFSSVLSLERLPDPQRTHVLWGMSKDFGMSGLRFGTLYTENQDVATAVASLCHYHGLSGLVQYQVAQLLQDHDWINRVYLPENLARLKAAHTYVSEELRALGVPFLNRGAGLFIWVDLRKYLRKATFEEETLLWRRFLDNKVLLSFGKAFECKEPGWFRVVFSDRPQRLRLGIQRVRQTWPWRRPPPPRLRTRVAVARAQRHEQVTEREAERKAAVAEECEEEAVCVIMCASVKYNIRGPALIPRMKTKHRIYYITLFSIVLLGLIATGMFQFWPHSIESSNDWSVEKRSVRDVPVVRLPAESPIPERGDLSCRMHTCFDVYRCGFNPKNKIKVYIYSLKKYVDDLGVPVSNTISREYNELLTAISDSDYYTDDISRACLFVPSIDVLNQNTLRIKETAQALAQLSRWDRGTNHLLFNMLPGGPPDYNTALDVPRDRALLAGGGFSTWTYRQGYDVSIPVYSPLSAEVELPEQGPGPRRYFLLSSQMAVHPEYREDLDALQAKHGGSVLVLDKCSNLSEGALSVRKRCHKHQVFDYPQVLQEATFCVVLRGARLGQAVLSDVLQAGCVPVIIADSYVLPFSEVLDWKRASVVVPEEKMSAVYSILQSIPQRQIEEMQRQARWFWEAYFQSIKAIALATLQIINDRIYPYAAISYEEWNDPPAVKWGSVSNPLFLPLIPPQSQGFTAIVLTYDRVESLFRVITEVSKVPSLSKLLVVWNNQNKNPPEDSLWPKIRVPLKVVRTAENKLSNRFFPYDEIETEAVLAIDDDIIMLTSDELQFGYEVWREFPDRLVGYPGRLHLWDHEMNKWKYESEWTNEVSMVLTGAAFYHKYFNYLYTYKMPGDIKNWVDAHMNCEDIAMNFLVANVTGKAVIKVTPRKKFKCPECTAIDGLSLDQTHMVERSECINKFASVFGTMPLKVVEHRADPVLYKDDFPEKLKSFPNIGSL
;
A
#
# COMPACT_ATOMS: atom_id res chain seq x y z
N MET A 1 -2.65 -2.38 12.79
CA MET A 1 -2.23 -1.08 13.36
C MET A 1 -3.10 0.02 12.77
N PRO A 2 -3.90 0.78 13.55
CA PRO A 2 -4.70 1.87 12.99
C PRO A 2 -3.84 3.14 12.88
N LYS A 3 -3.78 3.72 11.67
CA LYS A 3 -3.40 5.12 11.45
C LYS A 3 -4.62 5.85 10.90
N GLY A 4 -5.37 6.50 11.78
CA GLY A 4 -6.34 7.52 11.46
C GLY A 4 -5.86 8.85 12.01
N SER A 5 -5.98 9.91 11.22
CA SER A 5 -5.63 11.29 11.51
C SER A 5 -6.43 11.91 12.67
N GLY A 6 -6.21 11.41 13.87
CA GLY A 6 -6.51 12.05 15.13
C GLY A 6 -5.21 12.56 15.76
N MET A 7 -5.33 13.64 16.49
CA MET A 7 -4.35 14.10 17.46
C MET A 7 -4.28 13.01 18.55
N PHE A 8 -3.43 12.00 18.39
CA PHE A 8 -3.23 10.98 19.43
C PHE A 8 -2.41 11.63 20.55
N GLN A 9 -3.12 12.06 21.58
CA GLN A 9 -2.57 12.59 22.83
C GLN A 9 -2.29 11.43 23.78
N PRO A 10 -1.50 11.61 24.85
CA PRO A 10 -1.19 10.57 25.83
C PRO A 10 -2.41 10.04 26.63
N GLU A 11 -3.62 10.46 26.27
CA GLU A 11 -4.90 10.03 26.84
C GLU A 11 -5.25 8.57 26.47
N ASP A 12 -4.59 7.97 25.48
CA ASP A 12 -4.84 6.59 25.06
C ASP A 12 -4.35 5.53 26.08
N ASP A 13 -3.47 5.92 27.03
CA ASP A 13 -2.94 5.06 28.11
C ASP A 13 -3.93 4.84 29.28
N MET A 14 -5.14 5.40 29.21
CA MET A 14 -6.11 5.39 30.31
C MET A 14 -6.83 4.05 30.56
N SER A 15 -6.71 3.07 29.67
CA SER A 15 -7.39 1.77 29.81
C SER A 15 -6.85 0.95 31.00
N CYS A 16 -5.60 1.17 31.42
CA CYS A 16 -4.96 0.53 32.56
C CYS A 16 -5.59 0.80 33.92
N LEU A 17 -6.38 1.86 34.02
CA LEU A 17 -6.98 2.26 35.28
C LEU A 17 -8.30 1.51 35.58
N PHE A 18 -8.93 0.76 34.64
CA PHE A 18 -10.34 0.35 34.80
C PHE A 18 -10.75 -1.03 34.22
N LEU A 19 -11.72 -1.68 34.91
CA LEU A 19 -12.28 -3.01 34.58
C LEU A 19 -13.84 -3.03 34.48
N SER A 20 -14.53 -1.88 34.39
CA SER A 20 -16.01 -1.78 34.48
C SER A 20 -16.53 -0.41 33.98
N PRO A 21 -17.81 -0.22 33.57
CA PRO A 21 -18.30 1.09 33.09
C PRO A 21 -18.34 2.14 34.21
N GLU A 22 -17.32 2.99 34.23
CA GLU A 22 -17.14 4.13 35.14
C GLU A 22 -17.15 5.45 34.34
N ALA A 23 -17.14 6.62 35.00
CA ALA A 23 -17.21 7.93 34.33
C ALA A 23 -16.15 8.95 34.79
N PHE A 24 -15.85 9.92 33.92
CA PHE A 24 -14.96 11.06 34.18
C PHE A 24 -15.66 12.40 34.02
N LEU A 25 -15.20 13.40 34.77
CA LEU A 25 -15.56 14.80 34.64
C LEU A 25 -14.56 15.51 33.72
N ILE A 26 -15.05 16.40 32.87
CA ILE A 26 -14.21 17.27 32.03
C ILE A 26 -14.90 18.64 31.85
N PRO A 27 -14.21 19.77 32.02
CA PRO A 27 -14.78 21.09 31.78
C PRO A 27 -15.14 21.31 30.31
N THR A 28 -16.33 21.85 30.02
CA THR A 28 -16.77 22.23 28.66
C THR A 28 -16.53 23.72 28.41
N PRO A 29 -16.14 24.13 27.18
CA PRO A 29 -15.90 23.30 26.00
C PRO A 29 -14.54 22.57 26.03
N TYR A 30 -14.47 21.38 25.44
CA TYR A 30 -13.25 20.58 25.33
C TYR A 30 -13.15 19.91 23.95
N TYR A 31 -12.00 19.33 23.62
CA TYR A 31 -11.80 18.69 22.31
C TYR A 31 -12.60 17.36 22.19
N GLU A 32 -13.53 17.25 21.23
CA GLU A 32 -14.39 16.06 21.04
C GLU A 32 -13.60 14.74 20.86
N GLY A 33 -12.36 14.80 20.36
CA GLY A 33 -11.48 13.64 20.23
C GLY A 33 -11.31 12.84 21.53
N ILE A 34 -11.31 13.52 22.68
CA ILE A 34 -11.22 12.92 24.01
C ILE A 34 -12.41 11.97 24.26
N THR A 35 -13.63 12.35 23.87
CA THR A 35 -14.84 11.52 24.05
C THR A 35 -14.75 10.23 23.24
N ARG A 36 -14.22 10.31 22.01
CA ARG A 36 -14.08 9.15 21.13
C ARG A 36 -12.96 8.22 21.59
N HIS A 37 -11.84 8.75 22.08
CA HIS A 37 -10.70 7.94 22.52
C HIS A 37 -10.98 7.20 23.84
N VAL A 38 -11.54 7.88 24.86
CA VAL A 38 -11.91 7.25 26.15
C VAL A 38 -12.89 6.09 25.97
N TYR A 39 -13.89 6.28 25.11
CA TYR A 39 -14.95 5.29 24.90
C TYR A 39 -14.47 4.06 24.12
N LEU A 40 -13.67 4.24 23.07
CA LEU A 40 -13.19 3.15 22.22
C LEU A 40 -12.23 2.19 22.92
N TYR A 41 -11.38 2.68 23.83
CA TYR A 41 -10.30 1.89 24.43
C TYR A 41 -10.57 1.43 25.87
N GLY A 42 -11.43 2.12 26.62
CA GLY A 42 -11.78 1.75 28.00
C GLY A 42 -13.21 1.28 28.22
N ASN A 43 -14.11 1.41 27.23
CA ASN A 43 -15.56 1.30 27.40
C ASN A 43 -16.11 2.20 28.53
N VAL A 44 -15.38 3.28 28.83
CA VAL A 44 -15.69 4.30 29.84
C VAL A 44 -16.53 5.38 29.17
N ARG A 45 -17.69 5.69 29.74
CA ARG A 45 -18.56 6.77 29.24
C ARG A 45 -18.17 8.07 29.93
N LEU A 46 -17.80 9.10 29.17
CA LEU A 46 -17.76 10.45 29.74
C LEU A 46 -19.19 10.83 30.11
N ALA A 47 -19.42 11.10 31.40
CA ALA A 47 -20.75 11.40 31.90
C ALA A 47 -20.88 12.90 32.16
N TYR A 48 -21.98 13.46 31.67
CA TYR A 48 -22.42 14.81 32.02
C TYR A 48 -23.06 14.75 33.40
N VAL A 49 -22.28 15.01 34.44
CA VAL A 49 -22.80 15.03 35.81
C VAL A 49 -23.05 16.49 36.15
N TYR A 50 -24.33 16.89 36.24
CA TYR A 50 -24.68 18.08 37.01
C TYR A 50 -24.32 17.78 38.46
N LEU A 51 -23.84 18.77 39.23
CA LEU A 51 -23.41 18.59 40.62
C LEU A 51 -24.44 17.87 41.52
N ASP A 52 -25.71 17.78 41.07
CA ASP A 52 -26.84 17.14 41.76
C ASP A 52 -27.42 15.87 41.07
N SER A 53 -26.77 15.26 40.08
CA SER A 53 -27.35 14.08 39.38
C SER A 53 -27.04 12.74 40.08
N GLU A 54 -28.07 12.01 40.50
CA GLU A 54 -27.97 10.65 41.05
C GLU A 54 -27.87 9.59 39.93
N GLY A 55 -26.85 8.71 39.98
CA GLY A 55 -26.85 7.45 39.22
C GLY A 55 -25.56 6.99 38.52
N VAL A 56 -24.47 7.79 38.49
CA VAL A 56 -23.20 7.40 37.82
C VAL A 56 -22.00 7.50 38.76
N LYS A 57 -21.18 6.44 38.82
CA LYS A 57 -19.96 6.40 39.64
C LYS A 57 -18.80 7.10 38.91
N VAL A 58 -18.46 8.30 39.37
CA VAL A 58 -17.34 9.11 38.84
C VAL A 58 -16.02 8.64 39.46
N LYS A 59 -14.97 8.57 38.64
CA LYS A 59 -13.64 8.06 39.03
C LYS A 59 -12.49 9.00 38.77
N GLY A 60 -12.68 9.99 37.90
CA GLY A 60 -11.64 10.97 37.66
C GLY A 60 -12.13 12.28 37.07
N LEU A 61 -11.20 13.22 36.99
CA LEU A 61 -11.33 14.56 36.45
C LEU A 61 -10.22 14.76 35.42
N ILE A 62 -10.59 15.19 34.21
CA ILE A 62 -9.65 15.57 33.15
C ILE A 62 -9.61 17.09 33.06
N LEU A 63 -8.41 17.65 33.10
CA LEU A 63 -8.15 19.07 32.94
C LEU A 63 -7.15 19.26 31.80
N ILE A 64 -7.32 20.31 31.00
CA ILE A 64 -6.42 20.65 29.88
C ILE A 64 -5.81 22.02 30.17
N ASN A 65 -4.49 22.10 30.30
CA ASN A 65 -3.80 23.32 30.73
C ASN A 65 -2.47 23.53 30.00
N PRO A 66 -2.32 24.49 29.07
CA PRO A 66 -3.32 25.45 28.61
C PRO A 66 -4.55 24.85 27.91
N GLN A 67 -5.70 25.51 28.06
CA GLN A 67 -7.02 25.01 27.67
C GLN A 67 -7.23 25.00 26.15
N ASN A 68 -7.80 23.90 25.62
CA ASN A 68 -8.28 23.77 24.25
C ASN A 68 -9.80 23.52 24.26
N PRO A 69 -10.64 24.41 23.69
CA PRO A 69 -10.33 25.38 22.63
C PRO A 69 -10.14 26.85 23.07
N LEU A 70 -10.12 27.13 24.37
CA LEU A 70 -10.22 28.51 24.88
C LEU A 70 -8.94 29.35 24.75
N GLY A 71 -7.76 28.71 24.79
CA GLY A 71 -6.47 29.40 24.70
C GLY A 71 -6.19 30.24 25.95
N ASP A 72 -6.57 29.70 27.11
CA ASP A 72 -6.40 30.28 28.44
C ASP A 72 -5.63 29.29 29.34
N ILE A 73 -5.17 29.76 30.50
CA ILE A 73 -4.43 28.96 31.49
C ILE A 73 -5.17 28.99 32.82
N TYR A 74 -5.12 27.88 33.56
CA TYR A 74 -5.58 27.89 34.95
C TYR A 74 -4.53 28.58 35.82
N SER A 75 -4.99 29.41 36.76
CA SER A 75 -4.13 29.93 37.82
C SER A 75 -3.74 28.83 38.80
N PRO A 76 -2.60 28.98 39.53
CA PRO A 76 -2.21 28.02 40.56
C PRO A 76 -3.30 27.79 41.63
N GLY A 77 -4.05 28.84 41.98
CA GLY A 77 -5.17 28.75 42.91
C GLY A 77 -6.32 27.89 42.39
N GLU A 78 -6.73 28.10 41.13
CA GLU A 78 -7.77 27.28 40.48
C GLU A 78 -7.35 25.81 40.38
N LEU A 79 -6.09 25.53 39.98
CA LEU A 79 -5.57 24.17 39.96
C LEU A 79 -5.64 23.52 41.35
N GLN A 80 -5.27 24.27 42.40
CA GLN A 80 -5.29 23.75 43.76
C GLN A 80 -6.73 23.49 44.27
N GLU A 81 -7.70 24.30 43.85
CA GLU A 81 -9.12 24.06 44.11
C GLU A 81 -9.64 22.79 43.41
N PHE A 82 -9.30 22.59 42.12
CA PHE A 82 -9.67 21.38 41.38
C PHE A 82 -9.04 20.11 41.97
N LEU A 83 -7.75 20.15 42.29
CA LEU A 83 -7.05 19.03 42.93
C LEU A 83 -7.59 18.75 44.34
N GLY A 84 -7.92 19.81 45.08
CA GLY A 84 -8.56 19.69 46.39
C GLY A 84 -9.95 19.06 46.30
N PHE A 85 -10.74 19.42 45.29
CA PHE A 85 -12.01 18.76 44.97
C PHE A 85 -11.81 17.28 44.65
N ALA A 86 -10.90 16.95 43.72
CA ALA A 86 -10.63 15.57 43.34
C ALA A 86 -10.21 14.71 44.55
N LYS A 87 -9.34 15.25 45.42
CA LYS A 87 -8.92 14.60 46.66
C LYS A 87 -10.10 14.30 47.60
N ARG A 88 -11.00 15.27 47.83
CA ARG A 88 -12.18 15.08 48.71
C ARG A 88 -13.07 13.95 48.23
N HIS A 89 -13.09 13.68 46.93
CA HIS A 89 -13.91 12.65 46.30
C HIS A 89 -13.13 11.39 45.89
N SER A 90 -11.86 11.27 46.28
CA SER A 90 -10.97 10.16 45.88
C SER A 90 -10.92 9.94 44.36
N LEU A 91 -10.91 11.02 43.57
CA LEU A 91 -10.87 10.99 42.11
C LEU A 91 -9.43 11.01 41.60
N HIS A 92 -9.17 10.32 40.48
CA HIS A 92 -7.95 10.52 39.70
C HIS A 92 -8.02 11.85 38.94
N VAL A 93 -6.92 12.57 38.85
CA VAL A 93 -6.79 13.78 38.03
C VAL A 93 -5.82 13.50 36.90
N ILE A 94 -6.27 13.73 35.68
CA ILE A 94 -5.44 13.67 34.48
C ILE A 94 -5.32 15.10 33.97
N LEU A 95 -4.10 15.63 33.98
CA LEU A 95 -3.82 16.97 33.50
C LEU A 95 -3.05 16.89 32.18
N ASP A 96 -3.71 17.29 31.10
CA ASP A 96 -3.11 17.40 29.79
C ASP A 96 -2.43 18.76 29.62
N GLU A 97 -1.10 18.76 29.67
CA GLU A 97 -0.27 19.95 29.53
C GLU A 97 0.42 20.04 28.15
N ILE A 98 -0.16 19.45 27.10
CA ILE A 98 0.45 19.40 25.75
C ILE A 98 0.80 20.77 25.12
N TYR A 99 0.24 21.87 25.63
CA TYR A 99 0.48 23.23 25.13
C TYR A 99 1.39 24.05 26.08
N MET A 100 2.06 23.42 27.06
CA MET A 100 2.84 24.12 28.09
C MET A 100 3.91 25.07 27.53
N LEU A 101 4.53 24.76 26.38
CA LEU A 101 5.54 25.62 25.74
C LEU A 101 4.94 26.56 24.68
N SER A 102 3.62 26.63 24.59
CA SER A 102 2.87 27.47 23.63
C SER A 102 2.19 28.67 24.32
N VAL A 103 2.79 29.22 25.38
CA VAL A 103 2.32 30.41 26.11
C VAL A 103 3.19 31.61 25.72
N PHE A 104 2.66 32.47 24.85
CA PHE A 104 3.43 33.52 24.16
C PHE A 104 3.12 34.94 24.65
N GLN A 105 2.18 35.09 25.57
CA GLN A 105 1.86 36.36 26.21
C GLN A 105 2.69 36.55 27.47
N GLU A 106 3.62 37.51 27.45
CA GLU A 106 4.57 37.78 28.56
C GLU A 106 3.90 38.14 29.89
N SER A 107 2.67 38.66 29.85
CA SER A 107 1.91 38.98 31.08
C SER A 107 1.27 37.76 31.73
N LEU A 108 1.34 36.59 31.10
CA LEU A 108 0.85 35.33 31.64
C LEU A 108 2.03 34.46 32.06
N GLU A 109 2.00 34.00 33.30
CA GLU A 109 2.95 33.00 33.79
C GLU A 109 2.26 31.63 33.77
N PHE A 110 2.80 30.70 32.98
CA PHE A 110 2.35 29.31 33.02
C PHE A 110 3.10 28.57 34.11
N SER A 111 2.36 27.90 34.98
CA SER A 111 2.91 26.96 35.96
C SER A 111 2.34 25.58 35.71
N SER A 112 3.22 24.61 35.46
CA SER A 112 2.82 23.21 35.44
C SER A 112 2.27 22.83 36.81
N VAL A 113 1.33 21.89 36.87
CA VAL A 113 0.87 21.34 38.15
C VAL A 113 2.01 20.69 38.94
N LEU A 114 3.04 20.18 38.25
CA LEU A 114 4.23 19.60 38.86
C LEU A 114 5.12 20.64 39.54
N SER A 115 4.90 21.92 39.27
CA SER A 115 5.61 23.03 39.91
C SER A 115 4.96 23.51 41.21
N LEU A 116 3.80 22.96 41.59
CA LEU A 116 3.16 23.27 42.88
C LEU A 116 4.01 22.72 44.03
N GLU A 117 4.19 23.50 45.09
CA GLU A 117 4.97 23.08 46.27
C GLU A 117 4.49 21.75 46.87
N ARG A 118 3.18 21.48 46.78
CA ARG A 118 2.57 20.23 47.24
C ARG A 118 1.31 19.90 46.44
N LEU A 119 1.34 18.75 45.77
CA LEU A 119 0.14 18.14 45.20
C LEU A 119 -0.78 17.62 46.33
N PRO A 120 -2.09 17.91 46.31
CA PRO A 120 -3.02 17.39 47.30
C PRO A 120 -3.04 15.85 47.40
N ASP A 121 -2.94 15.16 46.27
CA ASP A 121 -2.83 13.70 46.17
C ASP A 121 -1.94 13.29 44.98
N PRO A 122 -0.62 13.15 45.19
CA PRO A 122 0.33 12.79 44.12
C PRO A 122 0.04 11.42 43.49
N GLN A 123 -0.48 10.46 44.28
CA GLN A 123 -0.77 9.09 43.82
C GLN A 123 -2.00 9.00 42.90
N ARG A 124 -2.79 10.06 42.84
CA ARG A 124 -3.95 10.17 41.95
C ARG A 124 -3.82 11.32 40.95
N THR A 125 -2.67 11.98 40.87
CA THR A 125 -2.43 13.07 39.93
C THR A 125 -1.48 12.58 38.83
N HIS A 126 -1.93 12.66 37.58
CA HIS A 126 -1.21 12.17 36.41
C HIS A 126 -1.11 13.29 35.38
N VAL A 127 0.06 13.46 34.76
CA VAL A 127 0.33 14.58 33.83
C VAL A 127 0.70 14.04 32.47
N LEU A 128 0.09 14.59 31.43
CA LEU A 128 0.32 14.23 30.04
C LEU A 128 1.05 15.36 29.32
N TRP A 129 2.02 14.99 28.48
CA TRP A 129 2.69 15.94 27.58
C TRP A 129 3.14 15.23 26.29
N GLY A 130 3.49 16.00 25.24
CA GLY A 130 4.08 15.43 24.03
C GLY A 130 4.51 16.46 22.99
N MET A 131 5.24 16.01 21.97
CA MET A 131 5.88 16.89 20.98
C MET A 131 4.94 17.42 19.88
N SER A 132 3.69 16.97 19.87
CA SER A 132 2.78 17.21 18.76
C SER A 132 2.43 18.69 18.56
N LYS A 133 2.42 19.49 19.62
CA LYS A 133 1.94 20.88 19.61
C LYS A 133 3.08 21.84 19.79
N ASP A 134 3.76 21.74 20.92
CA ASP A 134 4.86 22.62 21.28
C ASP A 134 6.02 22.59 20.28
N PHE A 135 6.31 21.41 19.69
CA PHE A 135 7.35 21.25 18.67
C PHE A 135 6.83 21.14 17.23
N GLY A 136 5.50 21.09 17.03
CA GLY A 136 4.88 20.88 15.72
C GLY A 136 5.17 19.51 15.08
N MET A 137 5.54 18.51 15.88
CA MET A 137 6.02 17.20 15.40
C MET A 137 4.97 16.08 15.56
N SER A 138 3.71 16.35 15.22
CA SER A 138 2.60 15.39 15.44
C SER A 138 2.75 14.06 14.68
N GLY A 139 3.58 14.02 13.63
CA GLY A 139 3.88 12.81 12.88
C GLY A 139 4.77 11.80 13.62
N LEU A 140 5.56 12.25 14.61
CA LEU A 140 6.47 11.40 15.38
C LEU A 140 5.75 10.54 16.43
N ARG A 141 4.53 10.92 16.80
CA ARG A 141 3.70 10.22 17.79
C ARG A 141 4.36 10.06 19.16
N PHE A 142 5.21 11.02 19.54
CA PHE A 142 5.86 11.06 20.85
C PHE A 142 4.96 11.71 21.91
N GLY A 143 4.58 10.94 22.93
CA GLY A 143 3.82 11.38 24.11
C GLY A 143 4.39 10.76 25.38
N THR A 144 4.15 11.42 26.51
CA THR A 144 4.65 11.01 27.83
C THR A 144 3.54 11.08 28.86
N LEU A 145 3.49 10.07 29.72
CA LEU A 145 2.72 10.06 30.96
C LEU A 145 3.69 10.19 32.14
N TYR A 146 3.48 11.20 32.98
CA TYR A 146 4.13 11.33 34.28
C TYR A 146 3.13 10.94 35.38
N THR A 147 3.52 9.97 36.23
CA THR A 147 2.71 9.51 37.36
C THR A 147 3.61 9.02 38.49
N GLU A 148 3.29 9.37 39.73
CA GLU A 148 3.93 8.81 40.92
C GLU A 148 3.29 7.48 41.37
N ASN A 149 2.18 7.10 40.75
CA ASN A 149 1.49 5.85 41.01
C ASN A 149 2.16 4.72 40.23
N GLN A 150 2.86 3.84 40.95
CA GLN A 150 3.62 2.75 40.36
C GLN A 150 2.73 1.69 39.69
N ASP A 151 1.52 1.47 40.20
CA ASP A 151 0.57 0.53 39.61
C ASP A 151 0.12 1.03 38.24
N VAL A 152 -0.18 2.34 38.13
CA VAL A 152 -0.51 2.99 36.86
C VAL A 152 0.68 2.94 35.90
N ALA A 153 1.88 3.28 36.36
CA ALA A 153 3.09 3.24 35.53
C ALA A 153 3.36 1.84 34.96
N THR A 154 3.22 0.80 35.80
CA THR A 154 3.46 -0.60 35.41
C THR A 154 2.42 -1.10 34.43
N ALA A 155 1.14 -0.76 34.68
CA ALA A 155 0.06 -1.13 33.80
C ALA A 155 0.24 -0.47 32.41
N VAL A 156 0.51 0.83 32.37
CA VAL A 156 0.71 1.58 31.12
C VAL A 156 1.95 1.08 30.36
N ALA A 157 3.05 0.81 31.06
CA ALA A 157 4.24 0.22 30.46
C ALA A 157 3.95 -1.14 29.78
N SER A 158 3.02 -1.92 30.33
CA SER A 158 2.58 -3.19 29.73
C SER A 158 1.80 -2.96 28.43
N LEU A 159 1.02 -1.88 28.32
CA LEU A 159 0.34 -1.49 27.08
C LEU A 159 1.28 -0.89 26.02
N CYS A 160 2.37 -0.24 26.46
CA CYS A 160 3.40 0.25 25.56
C CYS A 160 4.06 -0.85 24.72
N HIS A 161 3.86 -2.14 25.02
CA HIS A 161 4.28 -3.23 24.11
C HIS A 161 3.56 -3.17 22.74
N TYR A 162 2.31 -2.70 22.71
CA TYR A 162 1.51 -2.60 21.48
C TYR A 162 1.62 -1.23 20.79
N HIS A 163 1.97 -0.20 21.56
CA HIS A 163 1.98 1.21 21.12
C HIS A 163 3.32 1.91 21.35
N GLY A 164 4.38 1.14 21.56
CA GLY A 164 5.71 1.65 21.90
C GLY A 164 6.28 2.54 20.81
N LEU A 165 7.00 3.57 21.25
CA LEU A 165 7.76 4.43 20.34
C LEU A 165 8.89 3.63 19.70
N SER A 166 9.08 3.79 18.39
CA SER A 166 10.26 3.25 17.71
C SER A 166 11.53 3.75 18.40
N GLY A 167 12.49 2.85 18.65
CA GLY A 167 13.77 3.23 19.27
C GLY A 167 14.50 4.34 18.52
N LEU A 168 14.29 4.46 17.21
CA LEU A 168 14.79 5.58 16.41
C LEU A 168 14.19 6.92 16.83
N VAL A 169 12.87 6.99 16.98
CA VAL A 169 12.17 8.21 17.40
C VAL A 169 12.60 8.57 18.82
N GLN A 170 12.72 7.57 19.71
CA GLN A 170 13.23 7.80 21.06
C GLN A 170 14.64 8.40 21.05
N TYR A 171 15.56 7.88 20.25
CA TYR A 171 16.92 8.40 20.13
C TYR A 171 16.95 9.83 19.58
N GLN A 172 16.23 10.10 18.49
CA GLN A 172 16.19 11.44 17.88
C GLN A 172 15.60 12.49 18.82
N VAL A 173 14.50 12.16 19.48
CA VAL A 173 13.86 13.05 20.46
C VAL A 173 14.78 13.24 21.67
N ALA A 174 15.48 12.20 22.14
CA ALA A 174 16.45 12.34 23.22
C ALA A 174 17.59 13.29 22.84
N GLN A 175 18.15 13.19 21.63
CA GLN A 175 19.20 14.12 21.16
C GLN A 175 18.70 15.56 21.07
N LEU A 176 17.47 15.77 20.57
CA LEU A 176 16.87 17.10 20.50
C LEU A 176 16.64 17.70 21.89
N LEU A 177 16.07 16.92 22.82
CA LEU A 177 15.76 17.38 24.17
C LEU A 177 17.01 17.58 25.04
N GLN A 178 18.14 16.95 24.71
CA GLN A 178 19.44 17.18 25.35
C GLN A 178 20.07 18.54 24.97
N ASP A 179 19.72 19.11 23.81
CA ASP A 179 20.23 20.42 23.39
C ASP A 179 19.43 21.57 24.03
N HIS A 180 19.58 21.71 25.34
CA HIS A 180 18.91 22.73 26.13
C HIS A 180 19.30 24.16 25.69
N ASP A 181 20.53 24.37 25.20
CA ASP A 181 20.97 25.68 24.74
C ASP A 181 20.23 26.10 23.47
N TRP A 182 20.10 25.21 22.48
CA TRP A 182 19.30 25.49 21.30
C TRP A 182 17.82 25.69 21.65
N ILE A 183 17.24 24.84 22.51
CA ILE A 183 15.84 24.97 22.91
C ILE A 183 15.57 26.32 23.57
N ASN A 184 16.36 26.70 24.57
CA ASN A 184 16.10 27.87 25.39
C ASN A 184 16.51 29.19 24.71
N ARG A 185 17.58 29.19 23.91
CA ARG A 185 18.13 30.42 23.32
C ARG A 185 17.67 30.66 21.89
N VAL A 186 17.23 29.62 21.17
CA VAL A 186 16.88 29.71 19.75
C VAL A 186 15.43 29.31 19.52
N TYR A 187 15.06 28.07 19.82
CA TYR A 187 13.77 27.51 19.41
C TYR A 187 12.59 28.19 20.11
N LEU A 188 12.56 28.18 21.45
CA LEU A 188 11.43 28.72 22.21
C LEU A 188 11.23 30.22 21.98
N PRO A 189 12.27 31.09 22.07
CA PRO A 189 12.08 32.52 21.80
C PRO A 189 11.51 32.79 20.40
N GLU A 190 12.01 32.10 19.38
CA GLU A 190 11.55 32.28 17.99
C GLU A 190 10.12 31.73 17.79
N ASN A 191 9.81 30.57 18.37
CA ASN A 191 8.48 29.97 18.29
C ASN A 191 7.42 30.87 18.95
N LEU A 192 7.69 31.36 20.17
CA LEU A 192 6.79 32.26 20.89
C LEU A 192 6.64 33.61 20.16
N ALA A 193 7.73 34.17 19.64
CA ALA A 193 7.66 35.41 18.85
C ALA A 193 6.76 35.25 17.60
N ARG A 194 6.86 34.13 16.89
CA ARG A 194 6.02 33.83 15.73
C ARG A 194 4.57 33.60 16.09
N LEU A 195 4.29 32.85 17.15
CA LEU A 195 2.93 32.63 17.65
C LEU A 195 2.29 33.96 18.08
N LYS A 196 3.03 34.80 18.82
CA LYS A 196 2.60 36.14 19.21
C LYS A 196 2.28 37.01 18.01
N ALA A 197 3.16 37.04 17.00
CA ALA A 197 2.94 37.82 15.78
C ALA A 197 1.69 37.37 15.00
N ALA A 198 1.52 36.06 14.82
CA ALA A 198 0.36 35.50 14.13
C ALA A 198 -0.95 35.73 14.90
N HIS A 199 -0.93 35.54 16.23
CA HIS A 199 -2.06 35.83 17.11
C HIS A 199 -2.44 37.31 17.06
N THR A 200 -1.47 38.22 17.21
CA THR A 200 -1.70 39.67 17.14
C THR A 200 -2.35 40.05 15.82
N TYR A 201 -1.84 39.55 14.70
CA TYR A 201 -2.43 39.79 13.39
C TYR A 201 -3.90 39.34 13.32
N VAL A 202 -4.20 38.09 13.64
CA VAL A 202 -5.58 37.57 13.56
C VAL A 202 -6.50 38.29 14.55
N SER A 203 -6.04 38.58 15.76
CA SER A 203 -6.83 39.27 16.79
C SER A 203 -7.15 40.72 16.41
N GLU A 204 -6.22 41.47 15.82
CA GLU A 204 -6.46 42.82 15.30
C GLU A 204 -7.46 42.82 14.14
N GLU A 205 -7.35 41.85 13.24
CA GLU A 205 -8.28 41.67 12.13
C GLU A 205 -9.70 41.34 12.63
N LEU A 206 -9.84 40.48 13.63
CA LEU A 206 -11.12 40.17 14.28
C LEU A 206 -11.71 41.41 14.99
N ARG A 207 -10.88 42.20 15.69
CA ARG A 207 -11.30 43.48 16.30
C ARG A 207 -11.78 44.47 15.24
N ALA A 208 -11.07 44.57 14.11
CA ALA A 208 -11.46 45.43 13.00
C ALA A 208 -12.80 45.00 12.36
N LEU A 209 -13.12 43.70 12.40
CA LEU A 209 -14.42 43.16 12.00
C LEU A 209 -15.50 43.27 13.08
N GLY A 210 -15.16 43.82 14.25
CA GLY A 210 -16.05 43.92 15.41
C GLY A 210 -16.48 42.57 15.95
N VAL A 211 -15.68 41.52 15.77
CA VAL A 211 -15.97 40.16 16.21
C VAL A 211 -15.33 39.93 17.60
N PRO A 212 -16.12 39.67 18.65
CA PRO A 212 -15.58 39.33 19.96
C PRO A 212 -14.92 37.95 19.95
N PHE A 213 -13.90 37.74 20.79
CA PHE A 213 -13.24 36.45 20.95
C PHE A 213 -12.61 36.33 22.35
N LEU A 214 -12.33 35.08 22.73
CA LEU A 214 -11.57 34.68 23.91
C LEU A 214 -10.26 34.05 23.45
N ASN A 215 -9.14 34.59 23.96
CA ASN A 215 -7.81 33.99 23.99
C ASN A 215 -6.96 34.90 24.88
N ARG A 216 -6.28 34.35 25.90
CA ARG A 216 -5.43 35.16 26.80
C ARG A 216 -3.94 35.09 26.44
N GLY A 217 -3.57 34.39 25.37
CA GLY A 217 -2.22 34.33 24.84
C GLY A 217 -1.51 32.98 25.00
N ALA A 218 -2.30 31.90 25.00
CA ALA A 218 -1.81 30.53 25.07
C ALA A 218 -2.44 29.65 23.98
N GLY A 219 -1.73 28.58 23.61
CA GLY A 219 -2.16 27.59 22.62
C GLY A 219 -2.00 28.08 21.17
N LEU A 220 -2.74 27.45 20.25
CA LEU A 220 -2.60 27.67 18.80
C LEU A 220 -3.88 28.20 18.14
N PHE A 221 -4.85 28.62 18.95
CA PHE A 221 -6.21 28.89 18.50
C PHE A 221 -6.86 30.06 19.25
N ILE A 222 -7.79 30.75 18.59
CA ILE A 222 -8.65 31.80 19.15
C ILE A 222 -10.09 31.29 19.17
N TRP A 223 -10.79 31.49 20.28
CA TRP A 223 -12.19 31.10 20.45
C TRP A 223 -13.13 32.28 20.18
N VAL A 224 -13.75 32.29 19.00
CA VAL A 224 -14.46 33.42 18.43
C VAL A 224 -15.96 33.34 18.73
N ASP A 225 -16.55 34.47 19.13
CA ASP A 225 -17.98 34.62 19.39
C ASP A 225 -18.71 35.19 18.16
N LEU A 226 -19.47 34.32 17.49
CA LEU A 226 -20.32 34.67 16.35
C LEU A 226 -21.82 34.60 16.68
N ARG A 227 -22.20 34.53 17.97
CA ARG A 227 -23.60 34.40 18.43
C ARG A 227 -24.50 35.48 17.85
N LYS A 228 -24.00 36.73 17.78
CA LYS A 228 -24.74 37.87 17.24
C LYS A 228 -25.12 37.74 15.75
N TYR A 229 -24.50 36.81 15.03
CA TYR A 229 -24.75 36.55 13.62
C TYR A 229 -25.67 35.34 13.39
N LEU A 230 -26.02 34.61 14.45
CA LEU A 230 -27.03 33.56 14.39
C LEU A 230 -28.44 34.17 14.37
N ARG A 231 -29.33 33.52 13.63
CA ARG A 231 -30.75 33.93 13.51
C ARG A 231 -31.52 33.59 14.78
N LYS A 232 -31.21 32.43 15.31
CA LYS A 232 -31.67 31.86 16.57
C LYS A 232 -30.44 31.24 17.23
N ALA A 233 -30.38 31.27 18.56
CA ALA A 233 -29.34 30.58 19.30
C ALA A 233 -29.58 29.06 19.29
N THR A 234 -29.41 28.43 18.11
CA THR A 234 -29.52 26.98 17.93
C THR A 234 -28.34 26.43 17.13
N PHE A 235 -28.00 25.16 17.34
CA PHE A 235 -26.86 24.53 16.66
C PHE A 235 -27.08 24.32 15.14
N GLU A 236 -28.34 24.29 14.69
CA GLU A 236 -28.67 24.26 13.26
C GLU A 236 -28.22 25.55 12.59
N GLU A 237 -28.46 26.70 13.24
CA GLU A 237 -28.02 28.01 12.75
C GLU A 237 -26.49 28.14 12.79
N GLU A 238 -25.83 27.60 13.82
CA GLU A 238 -24.36 27.49 13.87
C GLU A 238 -23.82 26.67 12.68
N THR A 239 -24.45 25.54 12.37
CA THR A 239 -24.06 24.67 11.24
C THR A 239 -24.26 25.38 9.89
N LEU A 240 -25.33 26.15 9.73
CA LEU A 240 -25.56 26.96 8.54
C LEU A 240 -24.50 28.06 8.38
N LEU A 241 -24.11 28.71 9.48
CA LEU A 241 -23.04 29.70 9.49
C LEU A 241 -21.70 29.05 9.12
N TRP A 242 -21.40 27.88 9.68
CA TRP A 242 -20.21 27.09 9.36
C TRP A 242 -20.11 26.75 7.86
N ARG A 243 -21.21 26.29 7.24
CA ARG A 243 -21.25 26.01 5.79
C ARG A 243 -20.91 27.23 4.93
N ARG A 244 -21.28 28.44 5.34
CA ARG A 244 -20.93 29.66 4.59
C ARG A 244 -19.44 29.94 4.59
N PHE A 245 -18.75 29.67 5.70
CA PHE A 245 -17.29 29.75 5.73
C PHE A 245 -16.69 28.73 4.76
N LEU A 246 -17.21 27.49 4.74
CA LEU A 246 -16.76 26.45 3.80
C LEU A 246 -17.00 26.83 2.34
N ASP A 247 -18.15 27.40 2.00
CA ASP A 247 -18.45 27.89 0.64
C ASP A 247 -17.44 28.94 0.19
N ASN A 248 -16.91 29.71 1.14
CA ASN A 248 -15.84 30.68 0.92
C ASN A 248 -14.44 30.10 1.10
N LYS A 249 -14.32 28.76 1.12
CA LYS A 249 -13.06 28.01 1.24
C LYS A 249 -12.28 28.37 2.52
N VAL A 250 -12.99 28.52 3.63
CA VAL A 250 -12.47 28.70 4.99
C VAL A 250 -13.03 27.61 5.89
N LEU A 251 -12.17 26.78 6.47
CA LEU A 251 -12.56 25.76 7.44
C LEU A 251 -12.30 26.29 8.85
N LEU A 252 -13.38 26.53 9.60
CA LEU A 252 -13.33 26.79 11.04
C LEU A 252 -13.91 25.59 11.79
N SER A 253 -13.56 25.39 13.06
CA SER A 253 -14.22 24.38 13.89
C SER A 253 -15.34 25.05 14.69
N PHE A 254 -16.57 24.57 14.62
CA PHE A 254 -17.75 25.16 15.26
C PHE A 254 -17.97 24.61 16.67
N GLY A 255 -18.68 25.36 17.51
CA GLY A 255 -18.84 25.15 18.95
C GLY A 255 -19.34 23.76 19.34
N LYS A 256 -20.30 23.25 18.57
CA LYS A 256 -20.84 21.90 18.76
C LYS A 256 -19.76 20.80 18.75
N ALA A 257 -18.72 20.93 17.93
CA ALA A 257 -17.61 19.97 17.85
C ALA A 257 -16.65 20.03 19.06
N PHE A 258 -16.94 20.87 20.05
CA PHE A 258 -16.21 20.95 21.32
C PHE A 258 -17.13 20.76 22.53
N GLU A 259 -18.31 20.16 22.32
CA GLU A 259 -19.36 20.02 23.34
C GLU A 259 -19.69 21.37 24.02
N CYS A 260 -19.59 22.48 23.27
CA CYS A 260 -19.96 23.79 23.79
C CYS A 260 -21.47 23.83 23.99
N LYS A 261 -21.92 24.23 25.19
CA LYS A 261 -23.35 24.31 25.53
C LYS A 261 -24.10 25.37 24.75
N GLU A 262 -23.40 26.41 24.33
CA GLU A 262 -23.99 27.55 23.63
C GLU A 262 -23.62 27.51 22.13
N PRO A 263 -24.59 27.58 21.22
CA PRO A 263 -24.32 27.70 19.79
C PRO A 263 -23.82 29.09 19.43
N GLY A 264 -22.92 29.19 18.46
CA GLY A 264 -22.37 30.42 17.89
C GLY A 264 -20.90 30.64 18.17
N TRP A 265 -20.21 29.69 18.80
CA TRP A 265 -18.78 29.78 19.07
C TRP A 265 -17.97 29.03 18.00
N PHE A 266 -16.76 29.52 17.68
CA PHE A 266 -15.90 28.92 16.65
C PHE A 266 -14.43 28.99 17.04
N ARG A 267 -13.68 27.91 16.84
CA ARG A 267 -12.21 27.89 16.97
C ARG A 267 -11.55 28.27 15.65
N VAL A 268 -10.68 29.28 15.71
CA VAL A 268 -9.81 29.70 14.61
C VAL A 268 -8.37 29.32 14.95
N VAL A 269 -7.74 28.49 14.13
CA VAL A 269 -6.31 28.17 14.28
C VAL A 269 -5.48 29.25 13.57
N PHE A 270 -4.54 29.86 14.29
CA PHE A 270 -3.73 30.98 13.76
C PHE A 270 -2.26 30.63 13.50
N SER A 271 -1.80 29.43 13.89
CA SER A 271 -0.42 28.99 13.75
C SER A 271 -0.08 28.54 12.30
N ASP A 272 -0.23 29.43 11.32
CA ASP A 272 0.10 29.20 9.91
C ASP A 272 0.91 30.39 9.33
N ARG A 273 1.41 30.26 8.10
CA ARG A 273 2.21 31.26 7.41
C ARG A 273 1.40 32.56 7.19
N PRO A 274 2.04 33.75 7.29
CA PRO A 274 1.34 35.04 7.15
C PRO A 274 0.53 35.20 5.87
N GLN A 275 0.98 34.67 4.71
CA GLN A 275 0.23 34.79 3.46
C GLN A 275 -1.10 34.01 3.52
N ARG A 276 -1.11 32.85 4.17
CA ARG A 276 -2.32 32.02 4.33
C ARG A 276 -3.29 32.65 5.32
N LEU A 277 -2.79 33.20 6.42
CA LEU A 277 -3.63 33.94 7.38
C LEU A 277 -4.31 35.14 6.72
N ARG A 278 -3.57 35.94 5.94
CA ARG A 278 -4.12 37.07 5.18
C ARG A 278 -5.24 36.63 4.22
N LEU A 279 -5.00 35.57 3.46
CA LEU A 279 -6.00 35.01 2.55
C LEU A 279 -7.22 34.47 3.29
N GLY A 280 -7.01 33.78 4.42
CA GLY A 280 -8.09 33.27 5.28
C GLY A 280 -8.97 34.40 5.80
N ILE A 281 -8.37 35.44 6.37
CA ILE A 281 -9.10 36.63 6.85
C ILE A 281 -9.78 37.37 5.70
N GLN A 282 -9.15 37.48 4.52
CA GLN A 282 -9.78 38.06 3.33
C GLN A 282 -11.05 37.30 2.93
N ARG A 283 -11.03 35.96 3.00
CA ARG A 283 -12.21 35.13 2.72
C ARG A 283 -13.28 35.22 3.81
N VAL A 284 -12.87 35.33 5.08
CA VAL A 284 -13.76 35.65 6.22
C VAL A 284 -14.40 37.03 6.08
N ARG A 285 -13.77 37.97 5.38
CA ARG A 285 -14.39 39.24 4.98
C ARG A 285 -15.38 39.09 3.84
N GLN A 286 -15.09 38.21 2.88
CA GLN A 286 -15.96 37.98 1.72
C GLN A 286 -17.29 37.29 2.10
N THR A 287 -17.35 36.63 3.25
CA THR A 287 -18.61 36.17 3.84
C THR A 287 -19.51 37.32 4.34
N TRP A 288 -19.06 38.58 4.27
CA TRP A 288 -19.81 39.78 4.62
C TRP A 288 -20.65 40.33 3.44
N PRO A 289 -21.89 40.83 3.66
CA PRO A 289 -22.53 41.10 4.94
C PRO A 289 -23.23 39.88 5.54
N TRP A 290 -23.01 39.63 6.84
CA TRP A 290 -23.77 38.68 7.66
C TRP A 290 -25.24 39.14 7.79
N ARG A 291 -26.00 39.24 6.70
CA ARG A 291 -27.41 39.69 6.72
C ARG A 291 -28.31 38.64 7.35
N ARG A 292 -29.28 39.12 8.14
CA ARG A 292 -30.44 38.36 8.63
C ARG A 292 -31.17 37.65 7.46
N PRO A 293 -31.76 36.48 7.70
CA PRO A 293 -32.65 35.78 6.77
C PRO A 293 -33.78 36.70 6.33
N PRO A 294 -34.23 36.62 5.07
CA PRO A 294 -35.65 36.76 4.83
C PRO A 294 -36.40 35.53 5.41
N PRO A 295 -37.59 35.68 6.01
CA PRO A 295 -38.43 34.53 6.35
C PRO A 295 -38.76 33.75 5.08
N PRO A 296 -38.98 32.42 5.16
CA PRO A 296 -39.29 31.62 3.98
C PRO A 296 -40.64 32.07 3.42
N ARG A 297 -40.60 32.88 2.36
CA ARG A 297 -41.79 33.17 1.57
C ARG A 297 -42.10 31.92 0.76
N LEU A 298 -43.27 31.32 1.01
CA LEU A 298 -43.90 30.39 0.09
C LEU A 298 -44.01 31.07 -1.28
N ARG A 299 -43.13 30.70 -2.20
CA ARG A 299 -43.41 30.75 -3.65
C ARG A 299 -42.92 29.45 -4.27
N THR A 300 -43.91 28.61 -4.46
CA THR A 300 -44.04 27.49 -5.39
C THR A 300 -43.23 27.68 -6.67
N ARG A 301 -42.53 26.59 -7.06
CA ARG A 301 -41.91 26.30 -8.37
C ARG A 301 -40.82 27.29 -8.82
N VAL A 302 -39.56 26.83 -8.82
CA VAL A 302 -38.50 27.07 -9.85
C VAL A 302 -37.08 26.68 -9.35
N ALA A 303 -36.87 26.40 -8.05
CA ALA A 303 -35.53 25.98 -7.56
C ALA A 303 -35.13 24.52 -7.88
N VAL A 304 -36.03 23.69 -8.40
CA VAL A 304 -35.76 22.28 -8.79
C VAL A 304 -35.13 22.16 -10.20
N ALA A 305 -35.07 23.24 -10.99
CA ALA A 305 -34.66 23.15 -12.40
C ALA A 305 -33.19 23.51 -12.70
N ARG A 306 -32.34 23.79 -11.70
CA ARG A 306 -30.98 24.31 -11.92
C ARG A 306 -29.83 23.37 -11.55
N ALA A 307 -30.10 22.27 -10.84
CA ALA A 307 -29.15 21.16 -10.69
C ALA A 307 -29.26 20.15 -11.85
N GLN A 308 -30.40 20.11 -12.56
CA GLN A 308 -30.69 19.20 -13.68
C GLN A 308 -30.18 19.68 -15.06
N ARG A 309 -29.20 20.59 -15.15
CA ARG A 309 -28.70 21.10 -16.45
C ARG A 309 -27.20 20.97 -16.70
N HIS A 310 -26.42 20.44 -15.76
CA HIS A 310 -24.99 20.20 -15.98
C HIS A 310 -24.64 18.78 -16.44
N GLU A 311 -25.65 17.91 -16.60
CA GLU A 311 -25.49 16.49 -16.91
C GLU A 311 -26.11 16.09 -18.27
N GLN A 312 -26.39 17.05 -19.16
CA GLN A 312 -27.04 16.78 -20.45
C GLN A 312 -26.39 17.39 -21.70
N VAL A 313 -25.15 17.92 -21.63
CA VAL A 313 -24.48 18.48 -22.83
C VAL A 313 -23.11 17.87 -23.15
N THR A 314 -22.47 17.12 -22.26
CA THR A 314 -21.22 16.39 -22.58
C THR A 314 -21.42 15.08 -23.34
N GLU A 315 -22.65 14.77 -23.78
CA GLU A 315 -22.97 13.63 -24.65
C GLU A 315 -23.45 14.05 -26.06
N ARG A 316 -23.30 15.33 -26.43
CA ARG A 316 -23.62 15.80 -27.81
C ARG A 316 -22.50 16.53 -28.54
N GLU A 317 -21.30 16.64 -27.97
CA GLU A 317 -20.13 17.28 -28.60
C GLU A 317 -18.96 16.33 -28.94
N ALA A 318 -19.16 15.01 -28.87
CA ALA A 318 -18.16 14.03 -29.31
C ALA A 318 -18.33 13.52 -30.76
N GLU A 319 -19.41 13.86 -31.47
CA GLU A 319 -19.65 13.33 -32.84
C GLU A 319 -19.90 14.38 -33.93
N ARG A 320 -19.66 15.68 -33.70
CA ARG A 320 -19.85 16.66 -34.79
C ARG A 320 -18.86 17.81 -34.76
N LYS A 321 -17.58 17.48 -35.04
CA LYS A 321 -16.55 18.30 -35.73
C LYS A 321 -15.16 17.71 -35.41
N ALA A 322 -14.72 16.67 -36.11
CA ALA A 322 -13.86 16.86 -37.27
C ALA A 322 -14.57 17.53 -38.46
N ALA A 323 -14.46 18.85 -38.56
CA ALA A 323 -14.47 19.61 -39.81
C ALA A 323 -14.38 21.12 -39.48
N VAL A 324 -13.15 21.63 -39.57
CA VAL A 324 -12.75 22.80 -40.37
C VAL A 324 -13.45 24.15 -40.13
N ALA A 325 -12.57 25.15 -39.92
CA ALA A 325 -12.71 26.58 -40.19
C ALA A 325 -13.70 27.35 -39.28
N GLU A 326 -13.50 28.60 -38.91
CA GLU A 326 -12.52 29.65 -39.23
C GLU A 326 -12.77 30.76 -38.19
N GLU A 327 -11.72 31.52 -37.88
CA GLU A 327 -11.68 32.98 -37.64
C GLU A 327 -12.62 33.63 -36.60
N CYS A 328 -12.07 34.18 -35.51
CA CYS A 328 -11.54 35.56 -35.33
C CYS A 328 -12.67 36.51 -34.88
N GLU A 329 -12.54 37.03 -33.65
CA GLU A 329 -12.32 38.46 -33.33
C GLU A 329 -13.56 39.32 -33.68
N GLU A 330 -14.02 40.29 -32.93
CA GLU A 330 -13.68 40.95 -31.67
C GLU A 330 -14.75 42.06 -31.62
N GLU A 331 -15.12 42.49 -30.43
CA GLU A 331 -15.63 43.84 -30.16
C GLU A 331 -16.86 44.42 -30.87
N ALA A 332 -17.36 45.43 -30.16
CA ALA A 332 -17.79 46.72 -30.65
C ALA A 332 -19.28 46.97 -30.37
N VAL A 333 -19.70 48.19 -30.10
CA VAL A 333 -19.20 49.44 -30.63
C VAL A 333 -19.68 50.54 -29.69
N CYS A 334 -18.85 51.55 -29.43
CA CYS A 334 -19.40 52.90 -29.39
C CYS A 334 -18.91 53.65 -30.63
N VAL A 335 -19.88 54.23 -31.35
CA VAL A 335 -19.80 55.22 -32.44
C VAL A 335 -19.65 54.72 -33.89
N ILE A 336 -20.77 54.20 -34.45
CA ILE A 336 -21.58 54.75 -35.57
C ILE A 336 -20.82 55.45 -36.74
N MET A 337 -20.80 54.87 -37.97
CA MET A 337 -21.77 55.10 -39.08
C MET A 337 -21.25 54.65 -40.48
N CYS A 338 -22.14 53.97 -41.20
CA CYS A 338 -22.40 54.01 -42.66
C CYS A 338 -21.33 53.68 -43.73
N ALA A 339 -21.67 52.59 -44.45
CA ALA A 339 -21.89 52.52 -45.91
C ALA A 339 -20.79 51.96 -46.84
N SER A 340 -21.18 50.85 -47.48
CA SER A 340 -21.01 50.53 -48.90
C SER A 340 -19.63 50.14 -49.47
N VAL A 341 -19.51 48.83 -49.71
CA VAL A 341 -19.50 48.21 -51.06
C VAL A 341 -18.31 48.53 -52.00
N LYS A 342 -17.61 47.43 -52.37
CA LYS A 342 -17.05 47.03 -53.69
C LYS A 342 -15.56 47.29 -54.05
N TYR A 343 -15.00 46.22 -54.62
CA TYR A 343 -13.92 46.09 -55.62
C TYR A 343 -12.42 46.04 -55.20
N ASN A 344 -11.88 44.81 -55.14
CA ASN A 344 -10.93 44.18 -56.08
C ASN A 344 -9.56 44.85 -56.46
N ILE A 345 -8.51 44.00 -56.47
CA ILE A 345 -7.36 43.90 -57.42
C ILE A 345 -5.99 44.58 -57.10
N ARG A 346 -4.93 43.75 -57.29
CA ARG A 346 -3.49 44.02 -57.59
C ARG A 346 -2.53 44.47 -56.47
N GLY A 347 -1.43 43.72 -56.29
CA GLY A 347 -0.19 44.22 -55.65
C GLY A 347 0.63 45.09 -56.62
N PRO A 348 1.96 45.22 -56.43
CA PRO A 348 2.71 45.46 -55.19
C PRO A 348 3.37 46.86 -55.23
N ALA A 349 3.56 47.54 -54.10
CA ALA A 349 4.48 48.67 -54.03
C ALA A 349 4.91 49.06 -52.60
N LEU A 350 6.23 49.12 -52.43
CA LEU A 350 7.00 50.14 -51.68
C LEU A 350 6.91 50.16 -50.14
N ILE A 351 7.92 49.49 -49.57
CA ILE A 351 8.43 49.67 -48.20
C ILE A 351 8.93 51.12 -48.01
N PRO A 352 8.45 51.88 -46.99
CA PRO A 352 9.04 53.16 -46.65
C PRO A 352 10.31 52.96 -45.82
N ARG A 353 11.42 53.52 -46.31
CA ARG A 353 12.72 53.62 -45.64
C ARG A 353 12.59 54.25 -44.25
N MET A 354 12.83 53.46 -43.21
CA MET A 354 13.06 53.99 -41.86
C MET A 354 14.34 54.82 -41.80
N LYS A 355 14.25 56.00 -41.16
CA LYS A 355 15.34 56.97 -41.02
C LYS A 355 16.56 56.36 -40.30
N THR A 356 17.74 56.56 -40.89
CA THR A 356 19.04 55.92 -40.57
C THR A 356 19.46 56.00 -39.11
N LYS A 357 19.04 57.02 -38.36
CA LYS A 357 19.38 57.19 -36.93
C LYS A 357 18.70 56.16 -35.99
N HIS A 358 17.50 55.69 -36.31
CA HIS A 358 16.79 54.72 -35.47
C HIS A 358 17.21 53.28 -35.80
N ARG A 359 17.65 53.03 -37.04
CA ARG A 359 18.19 51.74 -37.46
C ARG A 359 19.49 51.40 -36.72
N ILE A 360 20.36 52.39 -36.51
CA ILE A 360 21.57 52.21 -35.71
C ILE A 360 21.17 51.91 -34.26
N TYR A 361 20.27 52.68 -33.65
CA TYR A 361 19.84 52.43 -32.27
C TYR A 361 19.30 51.01 -32.04
N TYR A 362 18.40 50.53 -32.91
CA TYR A 362 17.84 49.17 -32.77
C TYR A 362 18.85 48.08 -33.12
N ILE A 363 19.76 48.29 -34.08
CA ILE A 363 20.84 47.34 -34.35
C ILE A 363 21.80 47.30 -33.17
N THR A 364 22.19 48.43 -32.60
CA THR A 364 23.07 48.49 -31.43
C THR A 364 22.41 47.85 -30.21
N LEU A 365 21.12 48.13 -29.96
CA LEU A 365 20.38 47.51 -28.87
C LEU A 365 20.26 45.98 -29.06
N PHE A 366 19.94 45.53 -30.27
CA PHE A 366 19.86 44.11 -30.59
C PHE A 366 21.22 43.43 -30.49
N SER A 367 22.29 44.08 -30.94
CA SER A 367 23.66 43.59 -30.79
C SER A 367 24.12 43.54 -29.34
N ILE A 368 23.73 44.50 -28.49
CA ILE A 368 24.03 44.48 -27.04
C ILE A 368 23.27 43.35 -26.35
N VAL A 369 21.99 43.16 -26.67
CA VAL A 369 21.19 42.06 -26.12
C VAL A 369 21.71 40.71 -26.59
N LEU A 370 22.08 40.57 -27.86
CA LEU A 370 22.65 39.35 -28.43
C LEU A 370 24.04 39.07 -27.85
N LEU A 371 24.90 40.07 -27.71
CA LEU A 371 26.19 39.92 -27.04
C LEU A 371 26.02 39.61 -25.55
N GLY A 372 25.01 40.18 -24.89
CA GLY A 372 24.65 39.84 -23.52
C GLY A 372 24.22 38.37 -23.40
N LEU A 373 23.37 37.90 -24.31
CA LEU A 373 22.93 36.50 -24.37
C LEU A 373 24.06 35.53 -24.71
N ILE A 374 24.96 35.92 -25.62
CA ILE A 374 26.17 35.15 -25.94
C ILE A 374 27.13 35.20 -24.76
N ALA A 375 27.30 36.31 -24.06
CA ALA A 375 28.16 36.42 -22.89
C ALA A 375 27.60 35.65 -21.69
N THR A 376 26.28 35.63 -21.47
CA THR A 376 25.66 34.77 -20.46
C THR A 376 25.69 33.31 -20.88
N GLY A 377 25.45 33.00 -22.15
CA GLY A 377 25.60 31.65 -22.70
C GLY A 377 27.05 31.18 -22.59
N MET A 378 28.02 32.04 -22.86
CA MET A 378 29.41 31.75 -22.63
C MET A 378 29.67 31.63 -21.13
N PHE A 379 29.41 32.60 -20.25
CA PHE A 379 29.67 32.43 -18.81
C PHE A 379 28.96 31.23 -18.15
N GLN A 380 27.81 30.80 -18.67
CA GLN A 380 27.05 29.66 -18.18
C GLN A 380 27.50 28.32 -18.81
N PHE A 381 28.21 28.35 -19.94
CA PHE A 381 28.78 27.18 -20.64
C PHE A 381 30.30 27.28 -20.88
N TRP A 382 30.98 28.24 -20.24
CA TRP A 382 32.42 28.47 -20.35
C TRP A 382 33.05 27.52 -19.35
N PRO A 383 34.02 26.70 -19.78
CA PRO A 383 34.65 25.75 -18.91
C PRO A 383 35.43 26.53 -17.84
N HIS A 384 34.88 26.63 -16.64
CA HIS A 384 35.70 26.73 -15.45
C HIS A 384 36.30 25.34 -15.21
N SER A 385 37.28 24.98 -16.04
CA SER A 385 38.21 23.89 -15.79
C SER A 385 39.62 24.38 -16.07
N ILE A 386 40.17 25.13 -15.11
CA ILE A 386 41.56 24.91 -14.71
C ILE A 386 41.56 24.69 -13.21
N GLU A 387 40.95 23.58 -12.80
CA GLU A 387 41.50 22.71 -11.77
C GLU A 387 41.21 21.28 -12.24
N SER A 388 42.27 20.65 -12.76
CA SER A 388 42.46 19.23 -13.05
C SER A 388 41.41 18.26 -12.47
N SER A 389 40.22 18.20 -13.06
CA SER A 389 39.35 17.04 -13.00
C SER A 389 39.63 16.21 -14.23
N ASN A 390 40.43 15.16 -14.09
CA ASN A 390 40.57 14.12 -15.10
C ASN A 390 39.18 13.69 -15.56
N ASP A 391 38.88 13.86 -16.84
CA ASP A 391 37.75 13.21 -17.51
C ASP A 391 37.86 11.70 -17.27
N TRP A 392 37.03 11.17 -16.37
CA TRP A 392 36.90 9.74 -16.11
C TRP A 392 35.70 9.19 -16.88
N SER A 393 35.80 9.14 -18.22
CA SER A 393 34.91 8.33 -19.03
C SER A 393 35.27 6.84 -18.84
N VAL A 394 34.28 6.00 -18.50
CA VAL A 394 34.42 4.56 -18.24
C VAL A 394 34.83 3.75 -19.49
N GLU A 395 34.90 4.38 -20.66
CA GLU A 395 35.47 3.78 -21.85
C GLU A 395 37.01 3.71 -21.76
N LYS A 396 37.53 2.47 -21.67
CA LYS A 396 38.95 2.06 -21.67
C LYS A 396 39.63 1.97 -20.30
N ARG A 397 39.11 1.12 -19.40
CA ARG A 397 39.96 0.47 -18.40
C ARG A 397 40.92 -0.52 -19.09
N SER A 398 42.07 -0.04 -19.57
CA SER A 398 43.24 -0.90 -19.80
C SER A 398 43.65 -1.48 -18.45
N VAL A 399 43.42 -2.78 -18.23
CA VAL A 399 43.87 -3.51 -17.02
C VAL A 399 45.39 -3.43 -16.82
N ARG A 400 46.14 -2.96 -17.84
CA ARG A 400 47.60 -2.87 -17.84
C ARG A 400 48.15 -1.65 -17.10
N ASP A 401 47.38 -0.57 -16.94
CA ASP A 401 47.86 0.73 -16.41
C ASP A 401 47.10 1.17 -15.13
N VAL A 402 46.90 0.25 -14.19
CA VAL A 402 46.11 0.46 -12.97
C VAL A 402 47.02 0.73 -11.77
N PRO A 403 46.72 1.71 -10.89
CA PRO A 403 47.53 1.97 -9.70
C PRO A 403 47.65 0.74 -8.80
N VAL A 404 48.90 0.44 -8.39
CA VAL A 404 49.24 -0.68 -7.53
C VAL A 404 49.20 -0.26 -6.06
N VAL A 405 48.46 -0.99 -5.23
CA VAL A 405 48.38 -0.81 -3.78
C VAL A 405 49.05 -2.01 -3.11
N ARG A 406 50.05 -1.74 -2.26
CA ARG A 406 50.69 -2.78 -1.44
C ARG A 406 49.93 -2.96 -0.13
N LEU A 407 49.67 -4.21 0.25
CA LEU A 407 49.02 -4.58 1.49
C LEU A 407 50.06 -5.11 2.48
N PRO A 408 50.44 -4.33 3.51
CA PRO A 408 51.25 -4.81 4.62
C PRO A 408 50.63 -6.04 5.29
N ALA A 409 51.45 -7.00 5.72
CA ALA A 409 51.00 -8.17 6.45
C ALA A 409 50.17 -7.84 7.70
N GLU A 410 50.46 -6.70 8.35
CA GLU A 410 49.76 -6.14 9.52
C GLU A 410 48.50 -5.33 9.19
N SER A 411 48.06 -5.32 7.92
CA SER A 411 46.84 -4.61 7.52
C SER A 411 45.62 -5.18 8.24
N PRO A 412 44.67 -4.32 8.66
CA PRO A 412 43.47 -4.75 9.37
C PRO A 412 42.65 -5.73 8.52
N ILE A 413 42.01 -6.68 9.19
CA ILE A 413 41.12 -7.67 8.58
C ILE A 413 39.71 -7.39 9.11
N PRO A 414 38.69 -7.33 8.23
CA PRO A 414 37.29 -7.26 8.64
C PRO A 414 36.90 -8.39 9.60
N GLU A 415 35.90 -8.18 10.43
CA GLU A 415 35.27 -9.25 11.19
C GLU A 415 34.54 -10.22 10.26
N ARG A 416 34.33 -11.46 10.74
CA ARG A 416 33.47 -12.42 10.03
C ARG A 416 32.05 -11.85 9.96
N GLY A 417 31.39 -12.07 8.83
CA GLY A 417 30.07 -11.50 8.58
C GLY A 417 29.05 -11.88 9.66
N ASP A 418 28.35 -10.87 10.21
CA ASP A 418 27.35 -11.05 11.26
C ASP A 418 26.02 -11.54 10.65
N LEU A 419 25.56 -12.72 11.10
CA LEU A 419 24.30 -13.35 10.68
C LEU A 419 23.05 -12.67 11.29
N SER A 420 23.23 -11.88 12.35
CA SER A 420 22.16 -11.08 12.97
C SER A 420 21.84 -9.80 12.17
N CYS A 421 22.63 -9.46 11.15
CA CYS A 421 22.41 -8.26 10.35
C CYS A 421 21.05 -8.26 9.64
N ARG A 422 20.38 -7.10 9.72
CA ARG A 422 19.11 -6.76 9.07
C ARG A 422 19.21 -5.34 8.50
N MET A 423 18.28 -4.96 7.62
CA MET A 423 18.30 -3.64 6.99
C MET A 423 18.20 -2.47 7.99
N HIS A 424 17.68 -2.69 9.20
CA HIS A 424 17.58 -1.66 10.24
C HIS A 424 18.73 -1.70 11.26
N THR A 425 19.59 -2.73 11.25
CA THR A 425 20.71 -2.88 12.21
C THR A 425 22.08 -2.66 11.60
N CYS A 426 22.27 -3.10 10.36
CA CYS A 426 23.58 -3.13 9.71
C CYS A 426 23.69 -2.26 8.43
N PHE A 427 22.55 -1.82 7.90
CA PHE A 427 22.45 -0.94 6.74
C PHE A 427 22.04 0.47 7.18
N ASP A 428 22.71 1.48 6.64
CA ASP A 428 22.39 2.88 6.86
C ASP A 428 21.46 3.40 5.74
N VAL A 429 20.16 3.35 6.01
CA VAL A 429 19.12 3.83 5.09
C VAL A 429 19.19 5.34 4.86
N TYR A 430 19.75 6.12 5.78
CA TYR A 430 19.75 7.59 5.69
C TYR A 430 20.66 8.10 4.58
N ARG A 431 21.68 7.33 4.19
CA ARG A 431 22.53 7.62 3.02
C ARG A 431 21.78 7.54 1.70
N CYS A 432 20.59 6.94 1.71
CA CYS A 432 19.75 6.79 0.54
C CYS A 432 18.69 7.89 0.44
N GLY A 433 18.69 8.88 1.35
CA GLY A 433 17.59 9.82 1.62
C GLY A 433 17.31 10.95 0.61
N PHE A 434 17.88 10.97 -0.60
CA PHE A 434 17.54 11.99 -1.59
C PHE A 434 17.61 11.49 -3.04
N ASN A 435 16.44 11.22 -3.65
CA ASN A 435 16.32 11.12 -5.10
C ASN A 435 14.89 11.49 -5.59
N PRO A 436 14.71 12.46 -6.51
CA PRO A 436 13.41 12.79 -7.10
C PRO A 436 12.76 11.63 -7.90
N LYS A 437 13.50 10.56 -8.23
CA LYS A 437 13.02 9.39 -8.97
C LYS A 437 12.80 8.14 -8.12
N ASN A 438 12.92 8.21 -6.79
CA ASN A 438 12.80 7.04 -5.89
C ASN A 438 13.75 5.88 -6.28
N LYS A 439 14.96 6.24 -6.72
CA LYS A 439 16.02 5.28 -7.08
C LYS A 439 17.22 5.43 -6.16
N ILE A 440 17.82 4.33 -5.74
CA ILE A 440 19.10 4.38 -5.03
C ILE A 440 20.23 4.81 -5.97
N LYS A 441 21.32 5.32 -5.39
CA LYS A 441 22.55 5.63 -6.12
C LYS A 441 23.69 4.72 -5.70
N VAL A 442 24.46 4.23 -6.66
CA VAL A 442 25.51 3.22 -6.49
C VAL A 442 26.83 3.79 -6.99
N TYR A 443 27.82 3.81 -6.11
CA TYR A 443 29.18 4.22 -6.45
C TYR A 443 30.06 2.98 -6.63
N ILE A 444 30.80 2.96 -7.73
CA ILE A 444 31.77 1.91 -8.04
C ILE A 444 33.17 2.43 -7.68
N TYR A 445 33.89 1.71 -6.83
CA TYR A 445 35.26 2.10 -6.50
C TYR A 445 36.17 2.09 -7.74
N SER A 446 37.16 2.98 -7.78
CA SER A 446 38.18 2.99 -8.84
C SER A 446 38.92 1.65 -8.92
N LEU A 447 39.26 1.20 -10.13
CA LEU A 447 40.06 0.00 -10.34
C LEU A 447 41.46 0.17 -9.69
N LYS A 448 41.88 -0.80 -8.86
CA LYS A 448 43.20 -0.83 -8.21
C LYS A 448 43.76 -2.25 -8.25
N LYS A 449 45.08 -2.39 -8.42
CA LYS A 449 45.76 -3.69 -8.33
C LYS A 449 46.33 -3.87 -6.93
N TYR A 450 45.79 -4.81 -6.16
CA TYR A 450 46.29 -5.13 -4.82
C TYR A 450 47.37 -6.21 -4.90
N VAL A 451 48.52 -5.95 -4.26
CA VAL A 451 49.63 -6.89 -4.13
C VAL A 451 50.03 -7.02 -2.66
N ASP A 452 50.52 -8.17 -2.24
CA ASP A 452 51.11 -8.36 -0.91
C ASP A 452 52.52 -7.74 -0.81
N ASP A 453 53.14 -7.88 0.36
CA ASP A 453 54.50 -7.39 0.64
C ASP A 453 55.58 -7.99 -0.28
N LEU A 454 55.33 -9.15 -0.88
CA LEU A 454 56.22 -9.83 -1.83
C LEU A 454 55.91 -9.46 -3.29
N GLY A 455 54.95 -8.56 -3.52
CA GLY A 455 54.53 -8.14 -4.86
C GLY A 455 53.63 -9.16 -5.57
N VAL A 456 53.14 -10.18 -4.88
CA VAL A 456 52.23 -11.19 -5.43
C VAL A 456 50.80 -10.61 -5.45
N PRO A 457 50.08 -10.68 -6.57
CA PRO A 457 48.71 -10.17 -6.66
C PRO A 457 47.76 -10.92 -5.71
N VAL A 458 46.83 -10.18 -5.11
CA VAL A 458 45.82 -10.70 -4.16
C VAL A 458 44.73 -11.50 -4.87
N SER A 459 44.34 -11.03 -6.05
CA SER A 459 43.41 -11.69 -6.96
C SER A 459 43.96 -11.57 -8.38
N ASN A 460 43.55 -12.49 -9.24
CA ASN A 460 43.87 -12.45 -10.67
C ASN A 460 43.26 -11.20 -11.32
N THR A 461 43.62 -10.92 -12.58
CA THR A 461 42.95 -9.87 -13.36
C THR A 461 41.44 -10.05 -13.32
N ILE A 462 40.69 -8.94 -13.18
CA ILE A 462 39.21 -8.94 -13.15
C ILE A 462 38.65 -9.83 -14.26
N SER A 463 37.73 -10.73 -13.90
CA SER A 463 37.05 -11.61 -14.86
C SER A 463 36.20 -10.82 -15.84
N ARG A 464 35.95 -11.40 -17.02
CA ARG A 464 35.04 -10.82 -18.02
C ARG A 464 33.66 -10.58 -17.40
N GLU A 465 33.16 -11.56 -16.66
CA GLU A 465 31.85 -11.55 -16.02
C GLU A 465 31.75 -10.43 -14.96
N TYR A 466 32.78 -10.23 -14.14
CA TYR A 466 32.76 -9.13 -13.18
C TYR A 466 32.90 -7.76 -13.85
N ASN A 467 33.65 -7.66 -14.94
CA ASN A 467 33.72 -6.42 -15.71
C ASN A 467 32.37 -6.08 -16.37
N GLU A 468 31.67 -7.08 -16.92
CA GLU A 468 30.29 -6.94 -17.41
C GLU A 468 29.33 -6.48 -16.31
N LEU A 469 29.48 -7.01 -15.09
CA LEU A 469 28.71 -6.58 -13.91
C LEU A 469 28.94 -5.10 -13.59
N LEU A 470 30.20 -4.67 -13.49
CA LEU A 470 30.53 -3.27 -13.20
C LEU A 470 30.03 -2.34 -14.33
N THR A 471 30.15 -2.77 -15.59
CA THR A 471 29.65 -2.03 -16.75
C THR A 471 28.14 -1.91 -16.71
N ALA A 472 27.42 -2.99 -16.41
CA ALA A 472 25.97 -3.00 -16.28
C ALA A 472 25.47 -2.04 -15.19
N ILE A 473 26.19 -1.94 -14.06
CA ILE A 473 25.87 -0.98 -13.01
C ILE A 473 26.17 0.45 -13.50
N SER A 474 27.33 0.68 -14.11
CA SER A 474 27.76 1.98 -14.63
C SER A 474 26.81 2.57 -15.68
N ASP A 475 26.28 1.72 -16.56
CA ASP A 475 25.35 2.11 -17.63
C ASP A 475 23.90 2.31 -17.12
N SER A 476 23.63 1.95 -15.87
CA SER A 476 22.29 2.00 -15.30
C SER A 476 21.98 3.36 -14.65
N ASP A 477 20.69 3.65 -14.50
CA ASP A 477 20.19 4.80 -13.75
C ASP A 477 20.65 4.81 -12.26
N TYR A 478 21.11 3.67 -11.75
CA TYR A 478 21.60 3.55 -10.38
C TYR A 478 22.98 4.17 -10.21
N TYR A 479 23.80 4.31 -11.26
CA TYR A 479 25.16 4.81 -11.13
C TYR A 479 25.25 6.27 -10.64
N THR A 480 26.33 6.56 -9.91
CA THR A 480 26.81 7.90 -9.57
C THR A 480 28.34 7.89 -9.48
N ASP A 481 28.97 8.94 -9.97
CA ASP A 481 30.40 9.25 -9.81
C ASP A 481 30.69 9.98 -8.49
N ASP A 482 29.67 10.66 -7.94
CA ASP A 482 29.76 11.33 -6.64
C ASP A 482 29.58 10.34 -5.47
N ILE A 483 30.66 10.10 -4.72
CA ILE A 483 30.69 9.22 -3.55
C ILE A 483 29.78 9.70 -2.40
N SER A 484 29.46 10.99 -2.34
CA SER A 484 28.61 11.58 -1.29
C SER A 484 27.12 11.32 -1.52
N ARG A 485 26.71 11.16 -2.79
CA ARG A 485 25.33 10.84 -3.18
C ARG A 485 25.03 9.35 -3.15
N ALA A 486 26.06 8.52 -3.00
CA ALA A 486 25.94 7.07 -3.09
C ALA A 486 25.26 6.48 -1.84
N CYS A 487 24.17 5.77 -2.10
CA CYS A 487 23.49 4.91 -1.14
C CYS A 487 24.25 3.59 -0.97
N LEU A 488 24.71 2.97 -2.06
CA LEU A 488 25.46 1.71 -2.08
C LEU A 488 26.88 1.89 -2.62
N PHE A 489 27.79 1.04 -2.15
CA PHE A 489 29.18 0.98 -2.60
C PHE A 489 29.51 -0.41 -3.15
N VAL A 490 30.01 -0.46 -4.38
CA VAL A 490 30.45 -1.71 -5.02
C VAL A 490 31.97 -1.64 -5.22
N PRO A 491 32.75 -2.49 -4.53
CA PRO A 491 34.19 -2.58 -4.74
C PRO A 491 34.54 -2.93 -6.18
N SER A 492 35.71 -2.51 -6.68
CA SER A 492 36.29 -3.07 -7.91
C SER A 492 37.21 -4.26 -7.57
N ILE A 493 36.77 -5.14 -6.67
CA ILE A 493 37.50 -6.34 -6.24
C ILE A 493 36.64 -7.54 -6.64
N ASP A 494 37.11 -8.30 -7.62
CA ASP A 494 36.38 -9.46 -8.14
C ASP A 494 36.36 -10.56 -7.08
N VAL A 495 35.16 -10.80 -6.51
CA VAL A 495 34.88 -11.88 -5.57
C VAL A 495 33.80 -12.83 -6.10
N LEU A 496 33.55 -12.87 -7.42
CA LEU A 496 32.51 -13.73 -7.99
C LEU A 496 32.79 -15.22 -7.76
N ASN A 497 34.06 -15.62 -7.84
CA ASN A 497 34.50 -17.00 -7.69
C ASN A 497 35.56 -17.15 -6.60
N GLN A 498 35.16 -17.77 -5.48
CA GLN A 498 36.03 -17.90 -4.31
C GLN A 498 37.29 -18.73 -4.56
N ASN A 499 37.27 -19.69 -5.51
CA ASN A 499 38.44 -20.53 -5.81
C ASN A 499 39.65 -19.73 -6.32
N THR A 500 39.43 -18.51 -6.79
CA THR A 500 40.49 -17.64 -7.32
C THR A 500 41.06 -16.67 -6.28
N LEU A 501 40.52 -16.67 -5.05
CA LEU A 501 40.79 -15.66 -4.04
C LEU A 501 41.78 -16.16 -3.00
N ARG A 502 42.72 -15.28 -2.62
CA ARG A 502 43.48 -15.40 -1.37
C ARG A 502 42.67 -14.76 -0.25
N ILE A 503 42.03 -15.59 0.59
CA ILE A 503 40.98 -15.15 1.53
C ILE A 503 41.45 -14.02 2.45
N LYS A 504 42.61 -14.17 3.08
CA LYS A 504 43.15 -13.20 4.05
C LYS A 504 43.45 -11.86 3.39
N GLU A 505 44.17 -11.88 2.28
CA GLU A 505 44.63 -10.70 1.56
C GLU A 505 43.46 -9.98 0.86
N THR A 506 42.45 -10.73 0.40
CA THR A 506 41.22 -10.15 -0.15
C THR A 506 40.46 -9.38 0.93
N ALA A 507 40.40 -9.92 2.16
CA ALA A 507 39.78 -9.25 3.29
C ALA A 507 40.54 -7.97 3.68
N GLN A 508 41.88 -8.00 3.67
CA GLN A 508 42.72 -6.81 3.87
C GLN A 508 42.49 -5.76 2.78
N ALA A 509 42.32 -6.17 1.52
CA ALA A 509 42.00 -5.27 0.42
C ALA A 509 40.66 -4.56 0.62
N LEU A 510 39.65 -5.25 1.15
CA LEU A 510 38.34 -4.65 1.49
C LEU A 510 38.48 -3.60 2.60
N ALA A 511 39.23 -3.91 3.67
CA ALA A 511 39.44 -2.98 4.78
C ALA A 511 40.19 -1.69 4.40
N GLN A 512 40.97 -1.71 3.31
CA GLN A 512 41.70 -0.55 2.80
C GLN A 512 40.85 0.38 1.91
N LEU A 513 39.58 0.02 1.63
CA LEU A 513 38.70 0.89 0.86
C LEU A 513 38.35 2.14 1.69
N SER A 514 38.45 3.32 1.08
CA SER A 514 38.37 4.62 1.78
C SER A 514 37.07 4.89 2.54
N ARG A 515 36.00 4.14 2.27
CA ARG A 515 34.71 4.23 2.95
C ARG A 515 34.24 2.88 3.51
N TRP A 516 35.13 1.91 3.75
CA TRP A 516 34.81 0.60 4.33
C TRP A 516 34.38 0.68 5.80
N ASP A 517 33.34 1.47 6.10
CA ASP A 517 32.82 1.71 7.45
C ASP A 517 32.19 0.44 8.03
N ARG A 518 33.03 -0.51 8.47
CA ARG A 518 32.68 -1.88 8.83
C ARG A 518 31.73 -2.53 7.82
N GLY A 519 31.97 -2.31 6.53
CA GLY A 519 31.16 -2.85 5.43
C GLY A 519 29.73 -2.30 5.31
N THR A 520 29.31 -1.30 6.10
CA THR A 520 27.97 -0.72 5.99
C THR A 520 27.72 -0.18 4.57
N ASN A 521 26.56 -0.52 4.00
CA ASN A 521 26.12 -0.18 2.64
C ASN A 521 27.03 -0.71 1.49
N HIS A 522 27.97 -1.61 1.77
CA HIS A 522 28.77 -2.25 0.73
C HIS A 522 28.06 -3.49 0.19
N LEU A 523 28.02 -3.64 -1.14
CA LEU A 523 27.43 -4.80 -1.81
C LEU A 523 28.53 -5.61 -2.50
N LEU A 524 28.64 -6.88 -2.10
CA LEU A 524 29.55 -7.85 -2.71
C LEU A 524 28.76 -8.85 -3.54
N PHE A 525 29.23 -9.16 -4.76
CA PHE A 525 28.65 -10.17 -5.62
C PHE A 525 29.51 -11.44 -5.59
N ASN A 526 28.93 -12.56 -5.20
CA ASN A 526 29.61 -13.85 -5.17
C ASN A 526 28.67 -14.94 -5.71
N MET A 527 29.00 -15.51 -6.86
CA MET A 527 28.19 -16.57 -7.47
C MET A 527 28.65 -17.97 -7.02
N LEU A 528 29.94 -18.15 -6.76
CA LEU A 528 30.53 -19.43 -6.36
C LEU A 528 31.18 -19.29 -4.98
N PRO A 529 30.41 -19.46 -3.89
CA PRO A 529 30.95 -19.47 -2.53
C PRO A 529 31.65 -20.79 -2.21
N GLY A 530 32.50 -20.75 -1.19
CA GLY A 530 33.17 -21.92 -0.64
C GLY A 530 34.28 -22.49 -1.53
N GLY A 531 35.26 -23.10 -0.88
CA GLY A 531 36.32 -23.88 -1.52
C GLY A 531 36.46 -25.26 -0.87
N PRO A 532 37.23 -26.18 -1.47
CA PRO A 532 37.55 -27.46 -0.85
C PRO A 532 38.24 -27.26 0.51
N PRO A 533 37.95 -28.09 1.53
CA PRO A 533 37.03 -29.23 1.52
C PRO A 533 35.57 -28.89 1.91
N ASP A 534 35.32 -27.74 2.55
CA ASP A 534 34.07 -27.48 3.27
C ASP A 534 32.92 -26.92 2.42
N TYR A 535 33.24 -26.24 1.30
CA TYR A 535 32.26 -25.63 0.38
C TYR A 535 31.15 -24.82 1.07
N ASN A 536 31.53 -23.88 1.93
CA ASN A 536 30.58 -23.00 2.63
C ASN A 536 29.57 -22.34 1.70
N THR A 537 28.33 -22.16 2.19
CA THR A 537 27.18 -21.67 1.41
C THR A 537 27.12 -20.14 1.31
N ALA A 538 28.12 -19.45 1.85
CA ALA A 538 28.35 -18.02 1.72
C ALA A 538 29.84 -17.74 1.53
N LEU A 539 30.18 -16.52 1.11
CA LEU A 539 31.58 -16.10 0.90
C LEU A 539 32.41 -16.24 2.19
N ASP A 540 33.58 -16.88 2.12
CA ASP A 540 34.48 -17.09 3.26
C ASP A 540 35.31 -15.85 3.63
N VAL A 541 35.46 -14.91 2.70
CA VAL A 541 36.16 -13.65 2.92
C VAL A 541 35.44 -12.87 4.03
N PRO A 542 36.12 -12.55 5.16
CA PRO A 542 35.59 -11.65 6.18
C PRO A 542 35.18 -10.32 5.57
N ARG A 543 34.01 -9.81 5.95
CA ARG A 543 33.35 -8.71 5.24
C ARG A 543 32.52 -7.78 6.14
N ASP A 544 32.71 -7.85 7.46
CA ASP A 544 31.94 -7.06 8.43
C ASP A 544 30.42 -7.12 8.15
N ARG A 545 29.77 -5.96 7.98
CA ARG A 545 28.34 -5.79 7.75
C ARG A 545 27.94 -5.78 6.28
N ALA A 546 28.86 -6.01 5.34
CA ALA A 546 28.55 -5.92 3.91
C ALA A 546 27.41 -6.85 3.48
N LEU A 547 26.56 -6.36 2.58
CA LEU A 547 25.52 -7.13 1.90
C LEU A 547 26.18 -8.09 0.93
N LEU A 548 25.61 -9.29 0.82
CA LEU A 548 26.06 -10.31 -0.11
C LEU A 548 24.93 -10.63 -1.10
N ALA A 549 25.20 -10.37 -2.38
CA ALA A 549 24.47 -10.94 -3.49
C ALA A 549 25.12 -12.31 -3.81
N GLY A 550 24.52 -13.38 -3.27
CA GLY A 550 25.13 -14.70 -3.16
C GLY A 550 24.42 -15.79 -3.97
N GLY A 551 25.19 -16.63 -4.68
CA GLY A 551 24.66 -17.69 -5.55
C GLY A 551 24.37 -19.03 -4.88
N GLY A 552 24.92 -19.27 -3.68
CA GLY A 552 24.94 -20.60 -3.06
C GLY A 552 24.33 -20.66 -1.67
N PHE A 553 23.47 -19.70 -1.32
CA PHE A 553 22.92 -19.57 0.03
C PHE A 553 22.17 -20.81 0.51
N SER A 554 22.42 -21.17 1.77
CA SER A 554 21.52 -22.05 2.51
C SER A 554 20.62 -21.25 3.45
N THR A 555 19.51 -21.83 3.89
CA THR A 555 18.62 -21.24 4.89
C THR A 555 19.33 -20.83 6.19
N TRP A 556 20.48 -21.43 6.50
CA TRP A 556 21.31 -21.12 7.68
C TRP A 556 22.25 -19.93 7.49
N THR A 557 22.69 -19.65 6.27
CA THR A 557 23.64 -18.57 5.97
C THR A 557 23.00 -17.36 5.30
N TYR A 558 21.78 -17.52 4.76
CA TYR A 558 21.01 -16.47 4.13
C TYR A 558 20.42 -15.49 5.16
N ARG A 559 20.86 -14.23 5.12
CA ARG A 559 20.26 -13.17 5.95
C ARG A 559 19.03 -12.62 5.24
N GLN A 560 17.87 -13.24 5.49
CA GLN A 560 16.61 -12.90 4.84
C GLN A 560 16.28 -11.39 4.94
N GLY A 561 15.95 -10.79 3.79
CA GLY A 561 15.66 -9.35 3.67
C GLY A 561 16.89 -8.43 3.77
N TYR A 562 18.09 -8.98 4.01
CA TYR A 562 19.35 -8.24 4.04
C TYR A 562 20.23 -8.60 2.84
N ASP A 563 20.57 -9.88 2.68
CA ASP A 563 21.28 -10.39 1.52
C ASP A 563 20.32 -10.58 0.33
N VAL A 564 20.86 -10.83 -0.86
CA VAL A 564 20.08 -11.13 -2.07
C VAL A 564 20.55 -12.46 -2.64
N SER A 565 19.67 -13.46 -2.70
CA SER A 565 19.97 -14.70 -3.43
C SER A 565 19.98 -14.40 -4.93
N ILE A 566 21.07 -14.71 -5.63
CA ILE A 566 21.25 -14.48 -7.08
C ILE A 566 21.52 -15.81 -7.79
N PRO A 567 21.32 -15.91 -9.11
CA PRO A 567 21.64 -17.15 -9.80
C PRO A 567 23.14 -17.30 -10.07
N VAL A 568 23.60 -18.55 -10.16
CA VAL A 568 24.92 -18.86 -10.70
C VAL A 568 24.85 -18.71 -12.21
N TYR A 569 25.54 -17.72 -12.75
CA TYR A 569 25.58 -17.45 -14.18
C TYR A 569 26.19 -18.63 -14.96
N SER A 570 25.53 -19.03 -16.05
CA SER A 570 26.02 -20.05 -16.98
C SER A 570 26.55 -19.38 -18.25
N PRO A 571 27.89 -19.37 -18.48
CA PRO A 571 28.45 -18.91 -19.75
C PRO A 571 27.95 -19.72 -20.95
N LEU A 572 27.62 -21.00 -20.74
CA LEU A 572 27.11 -21.89 -21.80
C LEU A 572 25.71 -21.46 -22.25
N SER A 573 24.83 -21.10 -21.31
CA SER A 573 23.51 -20.55 -21.63
C SER A 573 23.60 -19.26 -22.47
N ALA A 574 24.64 -18.45 -22.27
CA ALA A 574 24.82 -17.21 -23.03
C ALA A 574 25.43 -17.44 -24.44
N GLU A 575 26.22 -18.49 -24.62
CA GLU A 575 26.89 -18.80 -25.90
C GLU A 575 26.05 -19.69 -26.83
N VAL A 576 25.12 -20.48 -26.28
CA VAL A 576 24.33 -21.44 -27.04
C VAL A 576 22.92 -20.91 -27.21
N GLU A 577 22.56 -20.54 -28.44
CA GLU A 577 21.17 -20.26 -28.80
C GLU A 577 20.41 -21.57 -29.02
N LEU A 578 19.41 -21.80 -28.18
CA LEU A 578 18.49 -22.92 -28.31
C LEU A 578 17.30 -22.52 -29.19
N PRO A 579 16.84 -23.39 -30.12
CA PRO A 579 15.65 -23.13 -30.92
C PRO A 579 14.43 -22.96 -30.02
N GLU A 580 13.52 -22.05 -30.39
CA GLU A 580 12.28 -21.88 -29.63
C GLU A 580 11.44 -23.16 -29.67
N GLN A 581 11.05 -23.63 -28.49
CA GLN A 581 10.24 -24.82 -28.35
C GLN A 581 9.07 -24.52 -27.42
N GLY A 582 7.86 -24.47 -27.97
CA GLY A 582 6.64 -24.16 -27.22
C GLY A 582 6.35 -25.15 -26.09
N PRO A 583 5.48 -24.80 -25.13
CA PRO A 583 5.10 -25.69 -24.04
C PRO A 583 4.37 -26.93 -24.57
N GLY A 584 4.52 -28.05 -23.87
CA GLY A 584 3.86 -29.30 -24.21
C GLY A 584 4.65 -30.54 -23.77
N PRO A 585 4.12 -31.73 -24.09
CA PRO A 585 4.79 -32.99 -23.78
C PRO A 585 6.12 -33.10 -24.53
N ARG A 586 7.13 -33.61 -23.83
CA ARG A 586 8.48 -33.83 -24.36
C ARG A 586 8.78 -35.33 -24.46
N ARG A 587 9.88 -35.67 -25.14
CA ARG A 587 10.29 -37.06 -25.38
C ARG A 587 10.58 -37.80 -24.08
N TYR A 588 11.28 -37.16 -23.16
CA TYR A 588 11.60 -37.67 -21.84
C TYR A 588 10.68 -36.99 -20.81
N PHE A 589 10.13 -37.77 -19.90
CA PHE A 589 9.33 -37.23 -18.80
C PHE A 589 10.25 -36.58 -17.74
N LEU A 590 11.34 -37.26 -17.39
CA LEU A 590 12.31 -36.80 -16.39
C LEU A 590 13.74 -36.96 -16.91
N LEU A 591 14.57 -35.94 -16.72
CA LEU A 591 15.98 -35.95 -17.15
C LEU A 591 16.91 -35.45 -16.04
N SER A 592 18.02 -36.16 -15.81
CA SER A 592 19.14 -35.72 -14.98
C SER A 592 20.40 -35.52 -15.83
N SER A 593 21.04 -34.34 -15.71
CA SER A 593 22.20 -33.95 -16.53
C SER A 593 23.44 -33.51 -15.73
N GLN A 594 23.33 -33.49 -14.40
CA GLN A 594 24.43 -33.12 -13.51
C GLN A 594 25.54 -34.16 -13.56
N MET A 595 26.78 -33.66 -13.58
CA MET A 595 27.99 -34.50 -13.56
C MET A 595 28.44 -34.71 -12.11
N ALA A 596 29.12 -35.82 -11.84
CA ALA A 596 29.67 -36.13 -10.51
C ALA A 596 28.61 -36.11 -9.39
N VAL A 597 27.44 -36.70 -9.67
CA VAL A 597 26.36 -36.89 -8.70
C VAL A 597 26.83 -37.81 -7.56
N HIS A 598 26.43 -37.52 -6.33
CA HIS A 598 26.73 -38.36 -5.16
C HIS A 598 26.21 -39.80 -5.37
N PRO A 599 26.94 -40.85 -4.92
CA PRO A 599 26.54 -42.24 -5.15
C PRO A 599 25.10 -42.57 -4.73
N GLU A 600 24.63 -42.04 -3.59
CA GLU A 600 23.25 -42.28 -3.11
C GLU A 600 22.18 -41.73 -4.07
N TYR A 601 22.28 -40.46 -4.49
CA TYR A 601 21.35 -39.92 -5.50
C TYR A 601 21.49 -40.65 -6.84
N ARG A 602 22.69 -41.16 -7.15
CA ARG A 602 22.91 -41.91 -8.38
C ARG A 602 22.18 -43.24 -8.36
N GLU A 603 22.23 -43.97 -7.25
CA GLU A 603 21.49 -45.22 -7.05
C GLU A 603 19.99 -45.01 -7.21
N ASP A 604 19.43 -43.94 -6.62
CA ASP A 604 18.00 -43.59 -6.77
C ASP A 604 17.63 -43.23 -8.20
N LEU A 605 18.45 -42.44 -8.90
CA LEU A 605 18.23 -42.09 -10.30
C LEU A 605 18.27 -43.32 -11.22
N ASP A 606 19.24 -44.21 -11.02
CA ASP A 606 19.37 -45.45 -11.78
C ASP A 606 18.19 -46.41 -11.49
N ALA A 607 17.70 -46.45 -10.24
CA ALA A 607 16.50 -47.21 -9.87
C ALA A 607 15.23 -46.65 -10.53
N LEU A 608 15.07 -45.32 -10.57
CA LEU A 608 13.97 -44.67 -11.30
C LEU A 608 14.03 -44.97 -12.80
N GLN A 609 15.23 -44.91 -13.40
CA GLN A 609 15.42 -45.24 -14.81
C GLN A 609 15.13 -46.73 -15.11
N ALA A 610 15.55 -47.64 -14.24
CA ALA A 610 15.26 -49.07 -14.38
C ALA A 610 13.74 -49.37 -14.29
N LYS A 611 13.01 -48.65 -13.43
CA LYS A 611 11.56 -48.82 -13.23
C LYS A 611 10.72 -48.21 -14.36
N HIS A 612 11.12 -47.06 -14.89
CA HIS A 612 10.30 -46.26 -15.83
C HIS A 612 10.84 -46.24 -17.27
N GLY A 613 11.94 -46.94 -17.55
CA GLY A 613 12.45 -47.22 -18.88
C GLY A 613 12.77 -45.95 -19.69
N GLY A 614 12.34 -45.91 -20.95
CA GLY A 614 12.65 -44.82 -21.89
C GLY A 614 12.08 -43.44 -21.53
N SER A 615 11.23 -43.35 -20.50
CA SER A 615 10.65 -42.08 -20.03
C SER A 615 11.62 -41.28 -19.14
N VAL A 616 12.66 -41.92 -18.59
CA VAL A 616 13.65 -41.28 -17.71
C VAL A 616 15.03 -41.38 -18.35
N LEU A 617 15.75 -40.25 -18.40
CA LEU A 617 17.11 -40.19 -18.95
C LEU A 617 18.11 -39.67 -17.90
N VAL A 618 19.09 -40.49 -17.53
CA VAL A 618 20.17 -40.10 -16.62
C VAL A 618 21.47 -40.00 -17.42
N LEU A 619 22.03 -38.80 -17.48
CA LEU A 619 23.24 -38.49 -18.22
C LEU A 619 24.42 -38.19 -17.29
N ASP A 620 25.64 -38.51 -17.72
CA ASP A 620 26.88 -38.29 -16.96
C ASP A 620 28.03 -37.75 -17.84
N LYS A 621 29.23 -37.58 -17.27
CA LYS A 621 30.46 -37.26 -17.99
C LYS A 621 30.80 -38.37 -18.98
N CYS A 622 31.21 -38.00 -20.19
CA CYS A 622 31.70 -38.93 -21.20
C CYS A 622 33.15 -39.38 -20.90
N SER A 623 33.39 -40.69 -20.81
CA SER A 623 34.70 -41.26 -20.48
C SER A 623 35.74 -41.21 -21.62
N ASN A 624 35.29 -41.13 -22.88
CA ASN A 624 36.13 -41.30 -24.08
C ASN A 624 36.45 -40.01 -24.85
N LEU A 625 36.22 -38.82 -24.26
CA LEU A 625 36.51 -37.53 -24.87
C LEU A 625 37.74 -36.90 -24.20
N SER A 626 38.69 -36.39 -25.00
CA SER A 626 39.85 -35.65 -24.52
C SER A 626 39.43 -34.41 -23.71
N GLU A 627 40.13 -34.14 -22.60
CA GLU A 627 39.84 -33.00 -21.72
C GLU A 627 40.00 -31.66 -22.48
N GLY A 628 38.89 -30.96 -22.69
CA GLY A 628 38.84 -29.68 -23.40
C GLY A 628 37.41 -29.09 -23.44
N ALA A 629 37.24 -27.89 -24.03
CA ALA A 629 35.95 -27.18 -24.10
C ALA A 629 34.81 -27.98 -24.76
N LEU A 630 35.15 -28.93 -25.63
CA LEU A 630 34.22 -29.89 -26.25
C LEU A 630 33.59 -30.88 -25.23
N SER A 631 34.25 -31.15 -24.10
CA SER A 631 33.76 -32.10 -23.09
C SER A 631 32.61 -31.52 -22.25
N VAL A 632 32.60 -30.20 -22.01
CA VAL A 632 31.59 -29.53 -21.16
C VAL A 632 30.20 -29.48 -21.84
N ARG A 633 30.18 -29.42 -23.18
CA ARG A 633 28.96 -29.42 -24.00
C ARG A 633 28.43 -30.82 -24.34
N LYS A 634 29.06 -31.88 -23.81
CA LYS A 634 28.67 -33.26 -24.08
C LYS A 634 28.28 -33.97 -22.80
N ARG A 635 27.26 -34.81 -22.90
CA ARG A 635 26.81 -35.70 -21.83
C ARG A 635 26.62 -37.10 -22.40
N CYS A 636 26.86 -38.13 -21.60
CA CYS A 636 26.82 -39.50 -22.06
C CYS A 636 25.89 -40.36 -21.22
N HIS A 637 25.18 -41.26 -21.89
CA HIS A 637 24.52 -42.40 -21.25
C HIS A 637 24.99 -43.67 -21.96
N LYS A 638 25.71 -44.53 -21.22
CA LYS A 638 26.40 -45.70 -21.76
C LYS A 638 27.39 -45.30 -22.86
N HIS A 639 27.05 -45.52 -24.13
CA HIS A 639 27.87 -45.20 -25.31
C HIS A 639 27.24 -44.13 -26.22
N GLN A 640 26.08 -43.59 -25.85
CA GLN A 640 25.41 -42.52 -26.61
C GLN A 640 25.85 -41.16 -26.07
N VAL A 641 26.17 -40.25 -27.00
CA VAL A 641 26.61 -38.89 -26.72
C VAL A 641 25.46 -37.93 -27.03
N PHE A 642 25.15 -37.04 -26.09
CA PHE A 642 24.12 -36.02 -26.17
C PHE A 642 24.75 -34.63 -26.10
N ASP A 643 24.17 -33.70 -26.83
CA ASP A 643 24.55 -32.28 -26.82
C ASP A 643 23.88 -31.53 -25.67
N TYR A 644 24.68 -30.81 -24.89
CA TYR A 644 24.24 -30.03 -23.74
C TYR A 644 24.49 -28.53 -23.99
N PRO A 645 23.53 -27.64 -23.72
CA PRO A 645 22.24 -27.88 -23.05
C PRO A 645 21.07 -28.34 -23.96
N GLN A 646 21.28 -28.63 -25.25
CA GLN A 646 20.21 -28.95 -26.21
C GLN A 646 19.31 -30.11 -25.78
N VAL A 647 19.87 -31.18 -25.21
CA VAL A 647 19.11 -32.35 -24.76
C VAL A 647 18.07 -32.02 -23.68
N LEU A 648 18.23 -30.91 -22.94
CA LEU A 648 17.26 -30.47 -21.93
C LEU A 648 15.90 -30.10 -22.56
N GLN A 649 15.88 -29.67 -23.83
CA GLN A 649 14.67 -29.37 -24.60
C GLN A 649 13.84 -30.63 -24.89
N GLU A 650 14.45 -31.81 -24.84
CA GLU A 650 13.76 -33.09 -25.03
C GLU A 650 13.06 -33.59 -23.76
N ALA A 651 13.16 -32.89 -22.62
CA ALA A 651 12.62 -33.33 -21.34
C ALA A 651 11.54 -32.40 -20.76
N THR A 652 10.50 -32.97 -20.15
CA THR A 652 9.42 -32.21 -19.48
C THR A 652 9.91 -31.65 -18.14
N PHE A 653 10.51 -32.53 -17.32
CA PHE A 653 11.08 -32.20 -16.03
C PHE A 653 12.58 -32.46 -16.01
N CYS A 654 13.35 -31.54 -15.43
CA CYS A 654 14.80 -31.63 -15.33
C CYS A 654 15.24 -31.54 -13.88
N VAL A 655 15.96 -32.54 -13.41
CA VAL A 655 16.38 -32.64 -12.01
C VAL A 655 17.52 -31.67 -11.72
N VAL A 656 17.40 -30.92 -10.63
CA VAL A 656 18.44 -30.08 -10.03
C VAL A 656 18.69 -30.60 -8.61
N LEU A 657 19.67 -31.50 -8.50
CA LEU A 657 20.13 -32.14 -7.27
C LEU A 657 21.12 -31.26 -6.51
N ARG A 658 21.18 -31.49 -5.20
CA ARG A 658 22.28 -31.03 -4.33
C ARG A 658 23.64 -31.46 -4.87
N GLY A 659 24.54 -30.49 -5.06
CA GLY A 659 25.95 -30.69 -5.37
C GLY A 659 26.86 -30.27 -4.21
N ALA A 660 28.18 -30.33 -4.42
CA ALA A 660 29.15 -29.80 -3.46
C ALA A 660 28.93 -28.31 -3.17
N ARG A 661 28.50 -27.55 -4.18
CA ARG A 661 27.90 -26.22 -4.03
C ARG A 661 26.39 -26.35 -4.21
N LEU A 662 25.62 -25.66 -3.35
CA LEU A 662 24.15 -25.62 -3.48
C LEU A 662 23.73 -24.92 -4.77
N GLY A 663 24.27 -23.72 -5.01
CA GLY A 663 24.07 -22.97 -6.25
C GLY A 663 24.87 -23.54 -7.41
N GLN A 664 24.18 -23.84 -8.52
CA GLN A 664 24.79 -24.43 -9.72
C GLN A 664 24.24 -23.80 -11.00
N ALA A 665 25.08 -23.72 -12.03
CA ALA A 665 24.72 -23.21 -13.36
C ALA A 665 23.60 -24.03 -14.05
N VAL A 666 23.45 -25.31 -13.67
CA VAL A 666 22.43 -26.22 -14.21
C VAL A 666 21.01 -25.65 -14.09
N LEU A 667 20.71 -24.93 -13.02
CA LEU A 667 19.39 -24.29 -12.88
C LEU A 667 19.16 -23.27 -14.00
N SER A 668 20.17 -22.47 -14.36
CA SER A 668 20.08 -21.51 -15.46
C SER A 668 19.89 -22.21 -16.81
N ASP A 669 20.66 -23.29 -17.06
CA ASP A 669 20.58 -24.07 -18.30
C ASP A 669 19.20 -24.76 -18.46
N VAL A 670 18.62 -25.27 -17.36
CA VAL A 670 17.28 -25.89 -17.34
C VAL A 670 16.18 -24.87 -17.67
N LEU A 671 16.25 -23.67 -17.06
CA LEU A 671 15.28 -22.61 -17.33
C LEU A 671 15.38 -22.11 -18.78
N GLN A 672 16.61 -21.98 -19.31
CA GLN A 672 16.83 -21.63 -20.72
C GLN A 672 16.13 -22.63 -21.65
N ALA A 673 16.23 -23.92 -21.38
CA ALA A 673 15.63 -24.96 -22.21
C ALA A 673 14.10 -25.03 -22.12
N GLY A 674 13.47 -24.29 -21.19
CA GLY A 674 12.03 -24.37 -20.93
C GLY A 674 11.60 -25.71 -20.31
N CYS A 675 12.54 -26.44 -19.72
CA CYS A 675 12.28 -27.66 -18.96
C CYS A 675 11.90 -27.28 -17.52
N VAL A 676 10.91 -27.94 -16.92
CA VAL A 676 10.48 -27.60 -15.55
C VAL A 676 11.53 -28.12 -14.55
N PRO A 677 12.25 -27.24 -13.82
CA PRO A 677 13.21 -27.67 -12.83
C PRO A 677 12.54 -28.40 -11.65
N VAL A 678 13.08 -29.56 -11.31
CA VAL A 678 12.74 -30.33 -10.11
C VAL A 678 13.88 -30.16 -9.10
N ILE A 679 13.67 -29.29 -8.11
CA ILE A 679 14.68 -28.91 -7.13
C ILE A 679 14.69 -29.93 -5.99
N ILE A 680 15.82 -30.59 -5.78
CA ILE A 680 16.03 -31.61 -4.74
C ILE A 680 17.28 -31.20 -3.94
N ALA A 681 17.09 -30.19 -3.09
CA ALA A 681 18.10 -29.58 -2.25
C ALA A 681 17.43 -28.80 -1.10
N ASP A 682 17.25 -29.43 0.06
CA ASP A 682 16.29 -28.98 1.10
C ASP A 682 16.61 -27.60 1.69
N SER A 683 17.90 -27.25 1.76
CA SER A 683 18.35 -26.00 2.37
C SER A 683 18.64 -24.88 1.36
N TYR A 684 18.52 -25.14 0.05
CA TYR A 684 18.92 -24.18 -0.98
C TYR A 684 17.92 -23.03 -1.11
N VAL A 685 18.41 -21.79 -0.99
CA VAL A 685 17.61 -20.59 -1.21
C VAL A 685 17.65 -20.23 -2.70
N LEU A 686 16.54 -20.47 -3.40
CA LEU A 686 16.45 -20.23 -4.84
C LEU A 686 16.73 -18.76 -5.21
N PRO A 687 17.28 -18.48 -6.41
CA PRO A 687 17.61 -17.12 -6.82
C PRO A 687 16.40 -16.20 -6.81
N PHE A 688 16.57 -15.00 -6.28
CA PHE A 688 15.55 -13.96 -6.18
C PHE A 688 14.23 -14.44 -5.53
N SER A 689 14.28 -15.45 -4.65
CA SER A 689 13.08 -16.06 -4.02
C SER A 689 12.23 -15.10 -3.17
N GLU A 690 12.73 -13.89 -2.90
CA GLU A 690 11.97 -12.81 -2.25
C GLU A 690 10.92 -12.20 -3.17
N VAL A 691 11.16 -12.20 -4.48
CA VAL A 691 10.28 -11.56 -5.48
C VAL A 691 9.78 -12.53 -6.55
N LEU A 692 10.49 -13.62 -6.84
CA LEU A 692 10.08 -14.64 -7.81
C LEU A 692 9.34 -15.79 -7.12
N ASP A 693 8.14 -16.10 -7.61
CA ASP A 693 7.34 -17.23 -7.16
C ASP A 693 7.75 -18.51 -7.89
N TRP A 694 8.70 -19.21 -7.28
CA TRP A 694 9.23 -20.47 -7.79
C TRP A 694 8.19 -21.61 -7.90
N LYS A 695 7.03 -21.53 -7.23
CA LYS A 695 5.96 -22.54 -7.39
C LYS A 695 5.34 -22.50 -8.78
N ARG A 696 5.44 -21.36 -9.47
CA ARG A 696 4.94 -21.18 -10.84
C ARG A 696 5.89 -21.73 -11.89
N ALA A 697 7.16 -21.95 -11.57
CA ALA A 697 8.19 -22.34 -12.54
C ALA A 697 8.89 -23.65 -12.21
N SER A 698 8.77 -24.17 -10.98
CA SER A 698 9.54 -25.32 -10.49
C SER A 698 8.71 -26.22 -9.57
N VAL A 699 9.20 -27.44 -9.39
CA VAL A 699 8.70 -28.39 -8.39
C VAL A 699 9.80 -28.65 -7.38
N VAL A 700 9.57 -28.31 -6.11
CA VAL A 700 10.53 -28.60 -5.03
C VAL A 700 10.14 -29.92 -4.38
N VAL A 701 11.05 -30.89 -4.36
CA VAL A 701 10.84 -32.21 -3.75
C VAL A 701 11.87 -32.39 -2.64
N PRO A 702 11.45 -32.76 -1.40
CA PRO A 702 12.38 -33.05 -0.33
C PRO A 702 13.35 -34.17 -0.69
N GLU A 703 14.61 -34.06 -0.27
CA GLU A 703 15.66 -35.06 -0.56
C GLU A 703 15.24 -36.47 -0.12
N GLU A 704 14.57 -36.60 1.04
CA GLU A 704 14.05 -37.87 1.57
C GLU A 704 12.97 -38.54 0.67
N LYS A 705 12.32 -37.77 -0.22
CA LYS A 705 11.26 -38.26 -1.13
C LYS A 705 11.78 -38.52 -2.54
N MET A 706 13.09 -38.59 -2.75
CA MET A 706 13.71 -38.83 -4.05
C MET A 706 13.12 -40.05 -4.78
N SER A 707 12.91 -41.16 -4.07
CA SER A 707 12.30 -42.39 -4.63
C SER A 707 10.85 -42.22 -5.12
N ALA A 708 10.12 -41.20 -4.63
CA ALA A 708 8.74 -40.89 -4.98
C ALA A 708 8.61 -39.73 -6.01
N VAL A 709 9.72 -39.14 -6.46
CA VAL A 709 9.73 -38.00 -7.40
C VAL A 709 8.86 -38.27 -8.62
N TYR A 710 8.99 -39.45 -9.25
CA TYR A 710 8.23 -39.77 -10.46
C TYR A 710 6.71 -39.75 -10.21
N SER A 711 6.24 -40.34 -9.12
CA SER A 711 4.81 -40.33 -8.76
C SER A 711 4.29 -38.94 -8.42
N ILE A 712 5.11 -38.09 -7.78
CA ILE A 712 4.75 -36.70 -7.45
C ILE A 712 4.60 -35.88 -8.75
N LEU A 713 5.52 -36.05 -9.69
CA LEU A 713 5.45 -35.31 -10.96
C LEU A 713 4.28 -35.78 -11.83
N GLN A 714 3.91 -37.06 -11.77
CA GLN A 714 2.75 -37.60 -12.48
C GLN A 714 1.41 -37.06 -11.95
N SER A 715 1.33 -36.60 -10.70
CA SER A 715 0.09 -36.03 -10.17
C SER A 715 -0.17 -34.60 -10.66
N ILE A 716 0.79 -33.97 -11.34
CA ILE A 716 0.66 -32.59 -11.83
C ILE A 716 -0.11 -32.59 -13.16
N PRO A 717 -1.23 -31.86 -13.28
CA PRO A 717 -1.99 -31.78 -14.52
C PRO A 717 -1.17 -31.19 -15.69
N GLN A 718 -1.37 -31.72 -16.89
CA GLN A 718 -0.64 -31.30 -18.10
C GLN A 718 -0.71 -29.78 -18.37
N ARG A 719 -1.87 -29.15 -18.12
CA ARG A 719 -2.04 -27.70 -18.26
C ARG A 719 -1.11 -26.92 -17.33
N GLN A 720 -0.96 -27.38 -16.08
CA GLN A 720 -0.08 -26.74 -15.10
C GLN A 720 1.39 -26.90 -15.52
N ILE A 721 1.77 -28.03 -16.10
CA ILE A 721 3.12 -28.26 -16.65
C ILE A 721 3.43 -27.25 -17.77
N GLU A 722 2.50 -27.04 -18.70
CA GLU A 722 2.65 -26.07 -19.80
C GLU A 722 2.74 -24.62 -19.32
N GLU A 723 2.04 -24.28 -18.22
CA GLU A 723 2.18 -23.00 -17.54
C GLU A 723 3.57 -22.88 -16.86
N MET A 724 4.05 -23.94 -16.20
CA MET A 724 5.39 -23.96 -15.59
C MET A 724 6.52 -23.85 -16.61
N GLN A 725 6.42 -24.52 -17.76
CA GLN A 725 7.42 -24.42 -18.84
C GLN A 725 7.51 -22.99 -19.39
N ARG A 726 6.37 -22.33 -19.59
CA ARG A 726 6.32 -20.91 -20.01
C ARG A 726 6.94 -20.00 -18.95
N GLN A 727 6.60 -20.22 -17.68
CA GLN A 727 7.13 -19.42 -16.58
C GLN A 727 8.64 -19.61 -16.41
N ALA A 728 9.13 -20.84 -16.50
CA ALA A 728 10.56 -21.17 -16.42
C ALA A 728 11.38 -20.43 -17.48
N ARG A 729 10.92 -20.47 -18.74
CA ARG A 729 11.55 -19.73 -19.84
C ARG A 729 11.54 -18.22 -19.59
N TRP A 730 10.42 -17.69 -19.11
CA TRP A 730 10.29 -16.26 -18.84
C TRP A 730 11.20 -15.79 -17.69
N PHE A 731 11.29 -16.54 -16.59
CA PHE A 731 12.26 -16.25 -15.52
C PHE A 731 13.69 -16.18 -16.04
N TRP A 732 14.04 -17.07 -16.99
CA TRP A 732 15.35 -17.02 -17.61
C TRP A 732 15.56 -15.73 -18.41
N GLU A 733 14.64 -15.41 -19.32
CA GLU A 733 14.72 -14.23 -20.19
C GLU A 733 14.77 -12.92 -19.39
N ALA A 734 13.94 -12.80 -18.35
CA ALA A 734 13.84 -11.58 -17.57
C ALA A 734 15.01 -11.38 -16.59
N TYR A 735 15.50 -12.47 -15.96
CA TYR A 735 16.35 -12.33 -14.77
C TYR A 735 17.66 -13.13 -14.80
N PHE A 736 17.81 -14.17 -15.63
CA PHE A 736 19.00 -15.05 -15.63
C PHE A 736 19.85 -14.95 -16.91
N GLN A 737 19.30 -14.43 -18.01
CA GLN A 737 19.91 -14.48 -19.34
C GLN A 737 21.31 -13.86 -19.42
N SER A 738 21.62 -12.86 -18.58
CA SER A 738 22.92 -12.18 -18.59
C SER A 738 23.33 -11.67 -17.21
N ILE A 739 24.64 -11.42 -17.03
CA ILE A 739 25.17 -10.73 -15.84
C ILE A 739 24.47 -9.38 -15.62
N LYS A 740 24.14 -8.66 -16.71
CA LYS A 740 23.39 -7.40 -16.66
C LYS A 740 22.01 -7.58 -16.04
N ALA A 741 21.25 -8.60 -16.47
CA ALA A 741 19.93 -8.88 -15.90
C ALA A 741 20.02 -9.19 -14.39
N ILE A 742 20.99 -10.01 -14.00
CA ILE A 742 21.23 -10.39 -12.60
C ILE A 742 21.59 -9.17 -11.74
N ALA A 743 22.50 -8.31 -12.23
CA ALA A 743 22.93 -7.11 -11.52
C ALA A 743 21.78 -6.11 -11.33
N LEU A 744 21.00 -5.84 -12.39
CA LEU A 744 19.88 -4.90 -12.34
C LEU A 744 18.74 -5.42 -11.46
N ALA A 745 18.41 -6.71 -11.53
CA ALA A 745 17.42 -7.32 -10.64
C ALA A 745 17.85 -7.23 -9.16
N THR A 746 19.13 -7.49 -8.88
CA THR A 746 19.70 -7.33 -7.52
C THR A 746 19.54 -5.90 -7.01
N LEU A 747 19.92 -4.91 -7.82
CA LEU A 747 19.79 -3.49 -7.45
C LEU A 747 18.33 -3.06 -7.29
N GLN A 748 17.43 -3.58 -8.13
CA GLN A 748 16.00 -3.31 -8.03
C GLN A 748 15.41 -3.87 -6.73
N ILE A 749 15.76 -5.09 -6.33
CA ILE A 749 15.31 -5.66 -5.04
C ILE A 749 15.77 -4.79 -3.87
N ILE A 750 17.04 -4.34 -3.87
CA ILE A 750 17.55 -3.46 -2.81
C ILE A 750 16.85 -2.08 -2.87
N ASN A 751 16.55 -1.57 -4.07
CA ASN A 751 15.81 -0.34 -4.26
C ASN A 751 14.39 -0.42 -3.66
N ASP A 752 13.69 -1.51 -3.92
CA ASP A 752 12.33 -1.76 -3.45
C ASP A 752 12.27 -1.86 -1.92
N ARG A 753 13.32 -2.43 -1.29
CA ARG A 753 13.47 -2.43 0.18
C ARG A 753 13.62 -1.03 0.76
N ILE A 754 14.26 -0.10 0.04
CA ILE A 754 14.51 1.28 0.49
C ILE A 754 13.34 2.21 0.16
N TYR A 755 12.66 1.98 -0.96
CA TYR A 755 11.49 2.74 -1.40
C TYR A 755 10.24 1.85 -1.55
N PRO A 756 9.66 1.30 -0.46
CA PRO A 756 8.56 0.34 -0.55
C PRO A 756 7.30 0.85 -1.26
N TYR A 757 7.08 2.17 -1.26
CA TYR A 757 5.92 2.80 -1.91
C TYR A 757 6.05 2.88 -3.44
N ALA A 758 7.26 2.72 -3.97
CA ALA A 758 7.57 2.71 -5.39
C ALA A 758 8.11 1.35 -5.85
N ALA A 759 7.97 0.32 -5.02
CA ALA A 759 8.42 -1.03 -5.30
C ALA A 759 7.62 -1.64 -6.47
N ILE A 760 8.29 -2.50 -7.25
CA ILE A 760 7.66 -3.26 -8.32
C ILE A 760 6.66 -4.25 -7.70
N SER A 761 5.46 -4.36 -8.29
CA SER A 761 4.42 -5.23 -7.75
C SER A 761 4.77 -6.71 -7.94
N TYR A 762 4.12 -7.59 -7.16
CA TYR A 762 4.28 -9.03 -7.30
C TYR A 762 3.95 -9.49 -8.75
N GLU A 763 2.90 -8.95 -9.34
CA GLU A 763 2.47 -9.25 -10.71
C GLU A 763 3.52 -8.80 -11.72
N GLU A 764 4.13 -7.63 -11.55
CA GLU A 764 5.19 -7.17 -12.45
C GLU A 764 6.45 -8.06 -12.37
N TRP A 765 6.76 -8.61 -11.19
CA TRP A 765 7.86 -9.57 -11.02
C TRP A 765 7.55 -10.98 -11.55
N ASN A 766 6.27 -11.37 -11.68
CA ASN A 766 5.87 -12.75 -11.93
C ASN A 766 5.01 -12.99 -13.19
N ASP A 767 4.47 -11.96 -13.83
CA ASP A 767 3.58 -12.09 -14.99
C ASP A 767 4.26 -11.60 -16.29
N PRO A 768 4.33 -12.45 -17.34
CA PRO A 768 4.88 -12.05 -18.62
C PRO A 768 4.10 -10.89 -19.26
N PRO A 769 4.74 -9.97 -20.00
CA PRO A 769 4.07 -8.83 -20.63
C PRO A 769 2.88 -9.18 -21.53
N ALA A 770 2.85 -10.39 -22.10
CA ALA A 770 1.76 -10.89 -22.93
C ALA A 770 0.47 -11.21 -22.13
N VAL A 771 0.55 -11.36 -20.80
CA VAL A 771 -0.57 -11.62 -19.88
C VAL A 771 -1.20 -10.31 -19.36
N LYS A 772 -0.74 -9.14 -19.83
CA LYS A 772 -1.23 -7.80 -19.41
C LYS A 772 -2.68 -7.47 -19.78
N TRP A 773 -3.44 -8.41 -20.35
CA TRP A 773 -4.90 -8.27 -20.45
C TRP A 773 -5.55 -8.64 -19.12
N GLY A 774 -5.60 -7.71 -18.17
CA GLY A 774 -6.54 -7.85 -17.04
C GLY A 774 -6.10 -7.27 -15.70
N SER A 775 -4.81 -7.12 -15.43
CA SER A 775 -4.34 -6.49 -14.19
C SER A 775 -4.48 -4.97 -14.29
N VAL A 776 -5.73 -4.49 -14.22
CA VAL A 776 -6.01 -3.13 -13.77
C VAL A 776 -5.58 -3.10 -12.32
N SER A 777 -4.40 -2.55 -12.04
CA SER A 777 -4.06 -2.09 -10.71
C SER A 777 -5.11 -1.04 -10.35
N ASN A 778 -6.10 -1.44 -9.55
CA ASN A 778 -7.19 -0.54 -9.19
C ASN A 778 -6.63 0.57 -8.29
N PRO A 779 -6.62 1.84 -8.73
CA PRO A 779 -6.11 2.95 -7.93
C PRO A 779 -6.95 3.22 -6.67
N LEU A 780 -8.11 2.56 -6.53
CA LEU A 780 -9.05 2.75 -5.42
C LEU A 780 -8.87 1.72 -4.28
N PHE A 781 -8.18 0.60 -4.52
CA PHE A 781 -7.92 -0.42 -3.50
C PHE A 781 -6.49 -0.34 -3.02
N LEU A 782 -6.12 0.80 -2.43
CA LEU A 782 -5.01 0.79 -1.47
C LEU A 782 -5.35 -0.24 -0.38
N PRO A 783 -4.37 -0.99 0.16
CA PRO A 783 -4.58 -1.93 1.28
C PRO A 783 -4.88 -1.19 2.60
N LEU A 784 -5.87 -0.30 2.57
CA LEU A 784 -6.49 0.35 3.71
C LEU A 784 -7.76 -0.43 4.01
N ILE A 785 -7.84 -1.03 5.21
CA ILE A 785 -9.08 -1.58 5.74
C ILE A 785 -10.11 -0.43 5.74
N PRO A 786 -11.24 -0.53 5.01
CA PRO A 786 -12.24 0.53 5.00
C PRO A 786 -12.68 0.87 6.43
N PRO A 787 -12.81 2.14 6.81
CA PRO A 787 -13.12 2.52 8.19
C PRO A 787 -14.51 2.02 8.62
N GLN A 788 -14.65 1.51 9.85
CA GLN A 788 -15.93 0.99 10.38
C GLN A 788 -17.08 2.00 10.26
N SER A 789 -16.80 3.30 10.37
CA SER A 789 -17.80 4.37 10.41
C SER A 789 -18.57 4.59 9.11
N GLN A 790 -18.13 4.04 7.98
CA GLN A 790 -18.87 4.18 6.72
C GLN A 790 -20.06 3.22 6.60
N GLY A 791 -20.03 2.09 7.30
CA GLY A 791 -21.05 1.06 7.18
C GLY A 791 -21.22 0.51 5.76
N PHE A 792 -22.40 -0.05 5.48
CA PHE A 792 -22.77 -0.55 4.15
C PHE A 792 -24.20 -0.15 3.73
N THR A 793 -24.45 -0.19 2.43
CA THR A 793 -25.78 -0.01 1.83
C THR A 793 -26.32 -1.39 1.45
N ALA A 794 -27.50 -1.75 1.96
CA ALA A 794 -28.18 -2.97 1.56
C ALA A 794 -29.08 -2.72 0.35
N ILE A 795 -28.96 -3.55 -0.68
CA ILE A 795 -29.80 -3.54 -1.88
C ILE A 795 -30.66 -4.80 -1.88
N VAL A 796 -31.97 -4.59 -1.81
CA VAL A 796 -32.97 -5.67 -1.86
C VAL A 796 -33.73 -5.59 -3.17
N LEU A 797 -33.60 -6.60 -4.04
CA LEU A 797 -34.38 -6.71 -5.27
C LEU A 797 -35.68 -7.46 -4.96
N THR A 798 -36.82 -6.90 -5.35
CA THR A 798 -38.14 -7.52 -5.12
C THR A 798 -39.05 -7.37 -6.33
N TYR A 799 -39.86 -8.38 -6.60
CA TYR A 799 -40.91 -8.32 -7.64
C TYR A 799 -42.30 -8.16 -7.02
N ASP A 800 -42.77 -9.10 -6.20
CA ASP A 800 -44.07 -8.96 -5.51
C ASP A 800 -44.16 -9.68 -4.15
N ARG A 801 -43.03 -9.92 -3.47
CA ARG A 801 -43.00 -10.66 -2.18
C ARG A 801 -42.96 -9.71 -0.98
N VAL A 802 -44.00 -8.88 -0.83
CA VAL A 802 -44.02 -7.78 0.16
C VAL A 802 -43.86 -8.25 1.61
N GLU A 803 -44.50 -9.37 2.01
CA GLU A 803 -44.39 -9.86 3.38
C GLU A 803 -42.96 -10.31 3.71
N SER A 804 -42.37 -11.12 2.82
CA SER A 804 -41.00 -11.60 2.96
C SER A 804 -39.99 -10.45 2.95
N LEU A 805 -40.17 -9.49 2.03
CA LEU A 805 -39.39 -8.25 1.96
C LEU A 805 -39.40 -7.49 3.29
N PHE A 806 -40.56 -7.32 3.91
CA PHE A 806 -40.67 -6.59 5.18
C PHE A 806 -39.95 -7.31 6.32
N ARG A 807 -39.93 -8.65 6.31
CA ARG A 807 -39.14 -9.43 7.28
C ARG A 807 -37.64 -9.27 7.05
N VAL A 808 -37.18 -9.38 5.80
CA VAL A 808 -35.76 -9.15 5.44
C VAL A 808 -35.32 -7.74 5.85
N ILE A 809 -36.11 -6.71 5.53
CA ILE A 809 -35.83 -5.32 5.94
C ILE A 809 -35.71 -5.19 7.45
N THR A 810 -36.62 -5.83 8.19
CA THR A 810 -36.61 -5.79 9.66
C THR A 810 -35.35 -6.43 10.24
N GLU A 811 -34.94 -7.60 9.75
CA GLU A 811 -33.72 -8.27 10.22
C GLU A 811 -32.44 -7.51 9.83
N VAL A 812 -32.32 -7.08 8.56
CA VAL A 812 -31.16 -6.31 8.08
C VAL A 812 -31.03 -4.99 8.86
N SER A 813 -32.15 -4.36 9.23
CA SER A 813 -32.15 -3.11 10.01
C SER A 813 -31.60 -3.22 11.43
N LYS A 814 -31.47 -4.45 11.97
CA LYS A 814 -30.85 -4.70 13.28
C LYS A 814 -29.32 -4.63 13.23
N VAL A 815 -28.73 -4.71 12.04
CA VAL A 815 -27.27 -4.72 11.86
C VAL A 815 -26.70 -3.34 12.19
N PRO A 816 -25.76 -3.22 13.16
CA PRO A 816 -25.24 -1.93 13.59
C PRO A 816 -24.56 -1.12 12.47
N SER A 817 -23.92 -1.81 11.52
CA SER A 817 -23.19 -1.17 10.41
C SER A 817 -24.05 -0.82 9.20
N LEU A 818 -25.36 -1.10 9.21
CA LEU A 818 -26.24 -0.71 8.12
C LEU A 818 -26.40 0.82 8.09
N SER A 819 -26.04 1.44 6.96
CA SER A 819 -26.15 2.90 6.79
C SER A 819 -27.37 3.33 5.98
N LYS A 820 -27.76 2.53 4.99
CA LYS A 820 -28.91 2.81 4.11
C LYS A 820 -29.48 1.53 3.54
N LEU A 821 -30.78 1.51 3.30
CA LEU A 821 -31.48 0.40 2.64
C LEU A 821 -32.14 0.88 1.36
N LEU A 822 -31.80 0.24 0.25
CA LEU A 822 -32.32 0.50 -1.09
C LEU A 822 -33.15 -0.70 -1.55
N VAL A 823 -34.43 -0.47 -1.80
CA VAL A 823 -35.33 -1.48 -2.37
C VAL A 823 -35.49 -1.20 -3.85
N VAL A 824 -35.07 -2.15 -4.68
CA VAL A 824 -35.23 -2.12 -6.13
C VAL A 824 -36.54 -2.84 -6.46
N TRP A 825 -37.58 -2.07 -6.75
CA TRP A 825 -38.92 -2.53 -7.07
C TRP A 825 -39.01 -2.90 -8.55
N ASN A 826 -39.01 -4.21 -8.83
CA ASN A 826 -38.86 -4.76 -10.17
C ASN A 826 -40.17 -5.06 -10.89
N ASN A 827 -41.32 -4.70 -10.31
CA ASN A 827 -42.64 -4.96 -10.87
C ASN A 827 -43.25 -3.69 -11.47
N GLN A 828 -43.45 -3.70 -12.78
CA GLN A 828 -43.98 -2.57 -13.53
C GLN A 828 -45.51 -2.49 -13.46
N ASN A 829 -46.18 -3.62 -13.20
CA ASN A 829 -47.64 -3.73 -13.20
C ASN A 829 -48.26 -3.31 -11.86
N LYS A 830 -47.49 -3.38 -10.77
CA LYS A 830 -47.95 -3.06 -9.42
C LYS A 830 -47.10 -1.96 -8.82
N ASN A 831 -47.74 -0.96 -8.22
CA ASN A 831 -47.03 0.08 -7.48
C ASN A 831 -46.49 -0.48 -6.15
N PRO A 832 -45.34 0.03 -5.65
CA PRO A 832 -44.89 -0.31 -4.30
C PRO A 832 -45.95 0.09 -3.25
N PRO A 833 -46.01 -0.60 -2.10
CA PRO A 833 -46.94 -0.26 -1.01
C PRO A 833 -46.80 1.20 -0.58
N GLU A 834 -47.89 1.79 -0.07
CA GLU A 834 -47.85 3.13 0.51
C GLU A 834 -46.84 3.23 1.66
N ASP A 835 -46.13 4.36 1.76
CA ASP A 835 -45.07 4.61 2.74
C ASP A 835 -45.47 4.31 4.20
N SER A 836 -46.76 4.39 4.53
CA SER A 836 -47.32 4.08 5.86
C SER A 836 -47.24 2.60 6.25
N LEU A 837 -47.20 1.69 5.28
CA LEU A 837 -47.17 0.24 5.48
C LEU A 837 -45.76 -0.32 5.65
N TRP A 838 -44.73 0.47 5.31
CA TRP A 838 -43.34 0.03 5.39
C TRP A 838 -42.86 -0.09 6.84
N PRO A 839 -41.96 -1.05 7.16
CA PRO A 839 -41.37 -1.17 8.48
C PRO A 839 -40.68 0.12 8.94
N LYS A 840 -40.99 0.59 10.15
CA LYS A 840 -40.34 1.76 10.74
C LYS A 840 -38.95 1.38 11.26
N ILE A 841 -37.93 1.66 10.47
CA ILE A 841 -36.54 1.38 10.78
C ILE A 841 -35.75 2.65 11.09
N ARG A 842 -34.59 2.51 11.75
CA ARG A 842 -33.74 3.64 12.17
C ARG A 842 -32.89 4.21 11.03
N VAL A 843 -32.70 3.45 9.96
CA VAL A 843 -31.87 3.84 8.81
C VAL A 843 -32.73 4.39 7.66
N PRO A 844 -32.21 5.26 6.80
CA PRO A 844 -32.93 5.71 5.61
C PRO A 844 -33.28 4.54 4.68
N LEU A 845 -34.57 4.39 4.37
CA LEU A 845 -35.09 3.45 3.38
C LEU A 845 -35.51 4.21 2.12
N LYS A 846 -35.03 3.76 0.96
CA LYS A 846 -35.42 4.29 -0.35
C LYS A 846 -35.96 3.19 -1.24
N VAL A 847 -37.05 3.46 -1.94
CA VAL A 847 -37.60 2.57 -2.98
C VAL A 847 -37.34 3.18 -4.35
N VAL A 848 -36.73 2.40 -5.24
CA VAL A 848 -36.48 2.76 -6.64
C VAL A 848 -37.26 1.81 -7.54
N ARG A 849 -38.10 2.37 -8.41
CA ARG A 849 -38.88 1.60 -9.38
C ARG A 849 -38.11 1.43 -10.68
N THR A 850 -37.97 0.21 -11.15
CA THR A 850 -37.27 -0.09 -12.39
C THR A 850 -38.20 0.04 -13.61
N ALA A 851 -37.62 0.39 -14.75
CA ALA A 851 -38.36 0.50 -16.01
C ALA A 851 -38.79 -0.87 -16.57
N GLU A 852 -37.99 -1.91 -16.33
CA GLU A 852 -38.19 -3.26 -16.84
C GLU A 852 -37.80 -4.29 -15.77
N ASN A 853 -38.44 -5.46 -15.78
CA ASN A 853 -38.13 -6.56 -14.89
C ASN A 853 -36.82 -7.25 -15.31
N LYS A 854 -35.71 -6.93 -14.65
CA LYS A 854 -34.37 -7.54 -14.89
C LYS A 854 -33.69 -7.90 -13.58
N LEU A 855 -32.99 -9.04 -13.52
CA LEU A 855 -32.21 -9.43 -12.35
C LEU A 855 -30.98 -8.52 -12.14
N SER A 856 -30.37 -8.07 -13.24
CA SER A 856 -29.19 -7.18 -13.19
C SER A 856 -29.48 -5.80 -12.59
N ASN A 857 -30.76 -5.41 -12.45
CA ASN A 857 -31.15 -4.12 -11.86
C ASN A 857 -30.61 -3.94 -10.43
N ARG A 858 -30.28 -5.01 -9.70
CA ARG A 858 -29.65 -4.92 -8.38
C ARG A 858 -28.19 -4.45 -8.39
N PHE A 859 -27.51 -4.62 -9.53
CA PHE A 859 -26.11 -4.21 -9.73
C PHE A 859 -25.99 -2.86 -10.43
N PHE A 860 -27.11 -2.19 -10.72
CA PHE A 860 -27.07 -0.85 -11.25
C PHE A 860 -26.45 0.11 -10.22
N PRO A 861 -25.56 1.03 -10.63
CA PRO A 861 -24.91 1.98 -9.71
C PRO A 861 -25.85 3.15 -9.42
N TYR A 862 -26.89 2.91 -8.61
CA TYR A 862 -27.81 3.95 -8.16
C TYR A 862 -27.08 5.02 -7.34
N ASP A 863 -27.46 6.29 -7.53
CA ASP A 863 -26.89 7.44 -6.81
C ASP A 863 -27.09 7.33 -5.29
N GLU A 864 -28.11 6.57 -4.86
CA GLU A 864 -28.36 6.32 -3.45
C GLU A 864 -27.31 5.44 -2.77
N ILE A 865 -26.47 4.72 -3.53
CA ILE A 865 -25.36 3.88 -3.01
C ILE A 865 -24.16 4.77 -2.66
N GLU A 866 -24.16 5.30 -1.44
CA GLU A 866 -23.11 6.21 -0.97
C GLU A 866 -21.90 5.47 -0.37
N THR A 867 -22.14 4.33 0.27
CA THR A 867 -21.11 3.53 0.95
C THR A 867 -20.23 2.74 -0.02
N GLU A 868 -18.97 2.48 0.36
CA GLU A 868 -18.07 1.63 -0.43
C GLU A 868 -18.52 0.17 -0.45
N ALA A 869 -18.99 -0.33 0.71
CA ALA A 869 -19.55 -1.66 0.86
C ALA A 869 -21.01 -1.70 0.40
N VAL A 870 -21.36 -2.71 -0.38
CA VAL A 870 -22.73 -3.00 -0.80
C VAL A 870 -23.07 -4.42 -0.39
N LEU A 871 -24.19 -4.60 0.31
CA LEU A 871 -24.81 -5.90 0.54
C LEU A 871 -25.91 -6.11 -0.50
N ALA A 872 -25.75 -7.05 -1.43
CA ALA A 872 -26.90 -7.54 -2.20
C ALA A 872 -27.57 -8.68 -1.44
N ILE A 873 -28.89 -8.57 -1.24
CA ILE A 873 -29.70 -9.59 -0.57
C ILE A 873 -31.04 -9.80 -1.29
N ASP A 874 -31.52 -11.04 -1.39
CA ASP A 874 -32.84 -11.35 -1.96
C ASP A 874 -33.96 -11.12 -0.93
N ASP A 875 -35.16 -10.84 -1.43
CA ASP A 875 -36.34 -10.52 -0.60
C ASP A 875 -36.94 -11.72 0.15
N ASP A 876 -36.37 -12.92 0.01
CA ASP A 876 -36.75 -14.16 0.71
C ASP A 876 -35.68 -14.73 1.67
N ILE A 877 -34.55 -14.02 1.85
CA ILE A 877 -33.46 -14.46 2.74
C ILE A 877 -33.68 -13.99 4.17
N ILE A 878 -34.58 -14.68 4.87
CA ILE A 878 -34.94 -14.35 6.27
C ILE A 878 -34.09 -15.09 7.33
N MET A 879 -33.20 -15.99 6.92
CA MET A 879 -32.45 -16.87 7.83
C MET A 879 -31.06 -16.32 8.24
N LEU A 880 -30.69 -15.12 7.81
CA LEU A 880 -29.44 -14.48 8.21
C LEU A 880 -29.66 -13.64 9.45
N THR A 881 -28.89 -13.93 10.50
CA THR A 881 -28.94 -13.14 11.74
C THR A 881 -28.18 -11.82 11.58
N SER A 882 -28.44 -10.85 12.48
CA SER A 882 -27.68 -9.60 12.51
C SER A 882 -26.18 -9.83 12.70
N ASP A 883 -25.81 -10.85 13.46
CA ASP A 883 -24.41 -11.21 13.73
C ASP A 883 -23.74 -11.79 12.49
N GLU A 884 -24.44 -12.64 11.72
CA GLU A 884 -23.93 -13.17 10.46
C GLU A 884 -23.70 -12.05 9.42
N LEU A 885 -24.61 -11.08 9.34
CA LEU A 885 -24.49 -9.91 8.47
C LEU A 885 -23.36 -8.95 8.91
N GLN A 886 -23.27 -8.67 10.20
CA GLN A 886 -22.19 -7.83 10.75
C GLN A 886 -20.82 -8.48 10.52
N PHE A 887 -20.69 -9.78 10.76
CA PHE A 887 -19.45 -10.52 10.53
C PHE A 887 -19.08 -10.55 9.03
N GLY A 888 -20.05 -10.78 8.14
CA GLY A 888 -19.81 -10.72 6.69
C GLY A 888 -19.28 -9.37 6.23
N TYR A 889 -19.81 -8.27 6.78
CA TYR A 889 -19.29 -6.93 6.54
C TYR A 889 -17.86 -6.75 7.08
N GLU A 890 -17.55 -7.27 8.27
CA GLU A 890 -16.20 -7.19 8.84
C GLU A 890 -15.18 -7.96 8.02
N VAL A 891 -15.52 -9.15 7.55
CA VAL A 891 -14.67 -9.92 6.62
C VAL A 891 -14.48 -9.17 5.30
N TRP A 892 -15.54 -8.58 4.74
CA TRP A 892 -15.41 -7.75 3.54
C TRP A 892 -14.47 -6.56 3.74
N ARG A 893 -14.45 -5.93 4.93
CA ARG A 893 -13.50 -4.85 5.21
C ARG A 893 -12.04 -5.31 5.20
N GLU A 894 -11.77 -6.56 5.53
CA GLU A 894 -10.41 -7.11 5.42
C GLU A 894 -10.05 -7.47 3.97
N PHE A 895 -11.05 -7.71 3.12
CA PHE A 895 -10.90 -8.14 1.74
C PHE A 895 -11.82 -7.37 0.77
N PRO A 896 -11.72 -6.04 0.67
CA PRO A 896 -12.70 -5.21 -0.05
C PRO A 896 -12.68 -5.42 -1.56
N ASP A 897 -11.60 -6.01 -2.08
CA ASP A 897 -11.40 -6.38 -3.47
C ASP A 897 -12.07 -7.72 -3.85
N ARG A 898 -12.67 -8.45 -2.91
CA ARG A 898 -13.29 -9.76 -3.16
C ARG A 898 -14.79 -9.74 -2.93
N LEU A 899 -15.48 -10.67 -3.57
CA LEU A 899 -16.85 -11.04 -3.20
C LEU A 899 -16.81 -11.84 -1.90
N VAL A 900 -17.54 -11.38 -0.88
CA VAL A 900 -17.70 -12.06 0.41
C VAL A 900 -19.16 -12.47 0.56
N GLY A 901 -19.45 -13.76 0.57
CA GLY A 901 -20.84 -14.24 0.56
C GLY A 901 -21.05 -15.52 1.35
N TYR A 902 -22.32 -15.88 1.54
CA TYR A 902 -22.68 -17.01 2.42
C TYR A 902 -22.84 -18.32 1.63
N PRO A 903 -23.72 -18.43 0.61
CA PRO A 903 -23.90 -19.69 -0.09
C PRO A 903 -22.83 -19.85 -1.17
N GLY A 904 -21.96 -20.84 -0.99
CA GLY A 904 -20.92 -21.20 -1.94
C GLY A 904 -21.43 -22.05 -3.12
N ARG A 905 -20.81 -21.89 -4.30
CA ARG A 905 -21.02 -22.69 -5.51
C ARG A 905 -19.69 -23.03 -6.17
N LEU A 906 -19.71 -24.06 -7.01
CA LEU A 906 -18.51 -24.59 -7.65
C LEU A 906 -18.67 -24.63 -9.18
N HIS A 907 -17.59 -24.32 -9.89
CA HIS A 907 -17.44 -24.66 -11.29
C HIS A 907 -16.53 -25.89 -11.38
N LEU A 908 -16.94 -26.88 -12.15
CA LEU A 908 -16.19 -28.11 -12.37
C LEU A 908 -15.93 -28.29 -13.85
N TRP A 909 -14.82 -28.93 -14.19
CA TRP A 909 -14.59 -29.37 -15.56
C TRP A 909 -15.17 -30.76 -15.76
N ASP A 910 -16.11 -30.91 -16.69
CA ASP A 910 -16.61 -32.20 -17.12
C ASP A 910 -15.70 -32.75 -18.22
N HIS A 911 -14.90 -33.76 -17.87
CA HIS A 911 -13.96 -34.40 -18.78
C HIS A 911 -14.64 -35.21 -19.90
N GLU A 912 -15.88 -35.67 -19.71
CA GLU A 912 -16.61 -36.45 -20.71
C GLU A 912 -17.20 -35.54 -21.79
N MET A 913 -17.78 -34.41 -21.38
CA MET A 913 -18.40 -33.44 -22.29
C MET A 913 -17.45 -32.34 -22.78
N ASN A 914 -16.24 -32.26 -22.21
CA ASN A 914 -15.23 -31.25 -22.49
C ASN A 914 -15.77 -29.81 -22.31
N LYS A 915 -16.56 -29.61 -21.26
CA LYS A 915 -17.27 -28.37 -20.93
C LYS A 915 -17.23 -28.10 -19.43
N TRP A 916 -17.39 -26.83 -19.05
CA TRP A 916 -17.57 -26.46 -17.66
C TRP A 916 -18.99 -26.80 -17.17
N LYS A 917 -19.10 -27.27 -15.94
CA LYS A 917 -20.36 -27.61 -15.26
C LYS A 917 -20.53 -26.72 -14.04
N TYR A 918 -21.76 -26.23 -13.82
CA TYR A 918 -22.15 -25.58 -12.58
C TYR A 918 -22.54 -26.64 -11.55
N GLU A 919 -21.94 -26.60 -10.36
CA GLU A 919 -22.21 -27.52 -9.27
C GLU A 919 -22.75 -26.78 -8.03
N SER A 920 -23.82 -27.34 -7.48
CA SER A 920 -24.55 -26.79 -6.33
C SER A 920 -24.46 -27.66 -5.07
N GLU A 921 -23.81 -28.82 -5.18
CA GLU A 921 -23.51 -29.70 -4.04
C GLU A 921 -22.57 -29.07 -3.01
N TRP A 922 -22.64 -29.59 -1.78
CA TRP A 922 -21.93 -29.05 -0.62
C TRP A 922 -20.54 -29.65 -0.47
N THR A 923 -19.59 -29.11 -1.21
CA THR A 923 -18.18 -29.43 -1.02
C THR A 923 -17.51 -28.43 -0.06
N ASN A 924 -16.29 -28.76 0.40
CA ASN A 924 -15.43 -27.80 1.10
C ASN A 924 -14.84 -26.77 0.15
N GLU A 925 -14.85 -27.09 -1.15
CA GLU A 925 -14.40 -26.24 -2.24
C GLU A 925 -15.45 -25.19 -2.62
N VAL A 926 -14.99 -24.00 -2.93
CA VAL A 926 -15.82 -22.89 -3.41
C VAL A 926 -15.09 -22.15 -4.52
N SER A 927 -15.84 -21.70 -5.51
CA SER A 927 -15.30 -20.80 -6.54
C SER A 927 -16.18 -19.61 -6.84
N MET A 928 -17.42 -19.65 -6.37
CA MET A 928 -18.42 -18.60 -6.52
C MET A 928 -19.22 -18.49 -5.22
N VAL A 929 -19.78 -17.30 -4.98
CA VAL A 929 -20.81 -17.08 -3.95
C VAL A 929 -22.07 -16.50 -4.60
N LEU A 930 -23.24 -16.91 -4.12
CA LEU A 930 -24.49 -16.34 -4.61
C LEU A 930 -24.63 -14.88 -4.17
N THR A 931 -24.92 -13.98 -5.11
CA THR A 931 -25.14 -12.55 -4.84
C THR A 931 -26.49 -12.25 -4.17
N GLY A 932 -27.34 -13.27 -4.00
CA GLY A 932 -28.55 -13.18 -3.17
C GLY A 932 -28.27 -13.02 -1.67
N ALA A 933 -27.01 -13.18 -1.25
CA ALA A 933 -26.49 -12.67 0.02
C ALA A 933 -24.97 -12.54 -0.09
N ALA A 934 -24.49 -11.38 -0.52
CA ALA A 934 -23.05 -11.11 -0.63
C ALA A 934 -22.69 -9.63 -0.48
N PHE A 935 -21.54 -9.40 0.13
CA PHE A 935 -20.86 -8.11 0.20
C PHE A 935 -19.85 -7.96 -0.94
N TYR A 936 -19.82 -6.77 -1.53
CA TYR A 936 -18.88 -6.39 -2.55
C TYR A 936 -18.71 -4.86 -2.58
N HIS A 937 -17.66 -4.40 -3.26
CA HIS A 937 -17.42 -2.98 -3.41
C HIS A 937 -18.31 -2.36 -4.49
N LYS A 938 -18.86 -1.15 -4.25
CA LYS A 938 -19.73 -0.42 -5.19
C LYS A 938 -19.15 -0.22 -6.59
N TYR A 939 -17.81 -0.25 -6.70
CA TYR A 939 -17.11 -0.20 -7.99
C TYR A 939 -17.55 -1.33 -8.94
N PHE A 940 -17.87 -2.50 -8.39
CA PHE A 940 -18.34 -3.62 -9.21
C PHE A 940 -19.76 -3.38 -9.77
N ASN A 941 -20.60 -2.53 -9.17
CA ASN A 941 -21.85 -2.07 -9.82
C ASN A 941 -21.57 -1.34 -11.14
N TYR A 942 -20.59 -0.42 -11.10
CA TYR A 942 -20.17 0.34 -12.29
C TYR A 942 -19.59 -0.60 -13.35
N LEU A 943 -18.68 -1.49 -12.96
CA LEU A 943 -18.07 -2.44 -13.89
C LEU A 943 -19.11 -3.40 -14.49
N TYR A 944 -20.02 -3.93 -13.67
CA TYR A 944 -21.07 -4.83 -14.13
C TYR A 944 -21.99 -4.14 -15.14
N THR A 945 -22.33 -2.89 -14.90
CA THR A 945 -23.28 -2.14 -15.72
C THR A 945 -22.65 -1.60 -17.01
N TYR A 946 -21.43 -1.08 -16.94
CA TYR A 946 -20.83 -0.29 -18.03
C TYR A 946 -19.57 -0.91 -18.67
N LYS A 947 -18.93 -1.90 -18.02
CA LYS A 947 -17.65 -2.48 -18.47
C LYS A 947 -17.66 -4.02 -18.59
N MET A 948 -18.82 -4.66 -18.46
CA MET A 948 -18.96 -6.10 -18.67
C MET A 948 -18.56 -6.47 -20.11
N PRO A 949 -17.64 -7.42 -20.31
CA PRO A 949 -17.17 -7.77 -21.64
C PRO A 949 -18.22 -8.52 -22.47
N GLY A 950 -18.16 -8.31 -23.78
CA GLY A 950 -19.00 -8.99 -24.76
C GLY A 950 -20.50 -8.73 -24.56
N ASP A 951 -21.30 -9.76 -24.80
CA ASP A 951 -22.77 -9.75 -24.68
C ASP A 951 -23.28 -10.34 -23.36
N ILE A 952 -22.40 -10.54 -22.35
CA ILE A 952 -22.73 -11.23 -21.09
C ILE A 952 -23.92 -10.59 -20.37
N LYS A 953 -23.93 -9.26 -20.20
CA LYS A 953 -25.03 -8.57 -19.51
C LYS A 953 -26.36 -8.74 -20.27
N ASN A 954 -26.32 -8.64 -21.60
CA ASN A 954 -27.51 -8.81 -22.45
C ASN A 954 -28.01 -10.25 -22.38
N TRP A 955 -27.10 -11.23 -22.32
CA TRP A 955 -27.42 -12.63 -22.11
C TRP A 955 -28.15 -12.84 -20.78
N VAL A 956 -27.59 -12.33 -19.68
CA VAL A 956 -28.21 -12.39 -18.34
C VAL A 956 -29.60 -11.76 -18.34
N ASP A 957 -29.74 -10.57 -18.93
CA ASP A 957 -31.02 -9.85 -18.99
C ASP A 957 -32.08 -10.57 -19.86
N ALA A 958 -31.66 -11.22 -20.93
CA ALA A 958 -32.57 -11.95 -21.83
C ALA A 958 -33.04 -13.29 -21.26
N HIS A 959 -32.18 -13.96 -20.49
CA HIS A 959 -32.46 -15.28 -19.91
C HIS A 959 -33.03 -15.19 -18.49
N MET A 960 -32.94 -14.03 -17.83
CA MET A 960 -33.34 -13.85 -16.42
C MET A 960 -32.65 -14.88 -15.49
N ASN A 961 -31.37 -15.15 -15.75
CA ASN A 961 -30.54 -16.11 -15.00
C ASN A 961 -29.05 -15.69 -15.06
N CYS A 962 -28.22 -16.28 -14.20
CA CYS A 962 -26.76 -16.19 -14.20
C CYS A 962 -26.16 -14.81 -13.87
N GLU A 963 -26.93 -13.91 -13.28
CA GLU A 963 -26.45 -12.58 -12.88
C GLU A 963 -25.35 -12.65 -11.81
N ASP A 964 -25.48 -13.62 -10.90
CA ASP A 964 -24.53 -13.92 -9.85
C ASP A 964 -23.24 -14.54 -10.41
N ILE A 965 -23.36 -15.49 -11.36
CA ILE A 965 -22.21 -16.09 -12.08
C ILE A 965 -21.44 -14.98 -12.80
N ALA A 966 -22.14 -14.10 -13.52
CA ALA A 966 -21.51 -12.98 -14.22
C ALA A 966 -20.75 -12.04 -13.27
N MET A 967 -21.29 -11.77 -12.08
CA MET A 967 -20.63 -10.95 -11.06
C MET A 967 -19.36 -11.64 -10.51
N ASN A 968 -19.43 -12.95 -10.24
CA ASN A 968 -18.27 -13.73 -9.82
C ASN A 968 -17.17 -13.76 -10.88
N PHE A 969 -17.53 -13.96 -12.16
CA PHE A 969 -16.59 -13.91 -13.28
C PHE A 969 -15.93 -12.54 -13.39
N LEU A 970 -16.71 -11.46 -13.34
CA LEU A 970 -16.21 -10.09 -13.41
C LEU A 970 -15.20 -9.79 -12.31
N VAL A 971 -15.56 -10.07 -11.05
CA VAL A 971 -14.69 -9.77 -9.89
C VAL A 971 -13.43 -10.63 -9.92
N ALA A 972 -13.55 -11.93 -10.20
CA ALA A 972 -12.40 -12.83 -10.26
C ALA A 972 -11.45 -12.47 -11.42
N ASN A 973 -11.99 -12.05 -12.57
CA ASN A 973 -11.19 -11.61 -13.71
C ASN A 973 -10.44 -10.30 -13.43
N VAL A 974 -11.11 -9.32 -12.83
CA VAL A 974 -10.52 -8.00 -12.54
C VAL A 974 -9.46 -8.08 -11.44
N THR A 975 -9.65 -8.94 -10.45
CA THR A 975 -8.77 -8.99 -9.27
C THR A 975 -7.78 -10.15 -9.27
N GLY A 976 -7.99 -11.15 -10.13
CA GLY A 976 -7.22 -12.39 -10.10
C GLY A 976 -7.39 -13.19 -8.81
N LYS A 977 -8.40 -12.90 -7.98
CA LYS A 977 -8.59 -13.51 -6.65
C LYS A 977 -9.88 -14.31 -6.57
N ALA A 978 -9.86 -15.36 -5.74
CA ALA A 978 -11.04 -16.15 -5.43
C ALA A 978 -11.96 -15.41 -4.45
N VAL A 979 -13.24 -15.81 -4.41
CA VAL A 979 -14.23 -15.34 -3.45
C VAL A 979 -13.91 -15.77 -2.01
N ILE A 980 -14.57 -15.16 -1.03
CA ILE A 980 -14.53 -15.58 0.38
C ILE A 980 -15.91 -16.05 0.82
N LYS A 981 -15.97 -17.29 1.29
CA LYS A 981 -17.15 -17.84 1.95
C LYS A 981 -17.12 -17.47 3.43
N VAL A 982 -18.25 -17.00 3.95
CA VAL A 982 -18.42 -16.72 5.39
C VAL A 982 -19.49 -17.62 5.99
N THR A 983 -19.27 -18.00 7.25
CA THR A 983 -20.21 -18.77 8.10
C THR A 983 -20.57 -20.18 7.56
N PRO A 984 -21.11 -21.09 8.39
CA PRO A 984 -21.37 -22.47 7.97
C PRO A 984 -22.61 -22.61 7.09
N ARG A 985 -23.33 -21.52 6.77
CA ARG A 985 -24.62 -21.57 6.08
C ARG A 985 -24.47 -22.24 4.71
N LYS A 986 -25.24 -23.31 4.55
CA LYS A 986 -25.31 -24.07 3.29
C LYS A 986 -26.44 -23.51 2.42
N LYS A 987 -27.70 -23.62 2.85
CA LYS A 987 -28.88 -23.10 2.13
C LYS A 987 -29.63 -22.06 2.96
N PHE A 988 -30.35 -21.18 2.25
CA PHE A 988 -31.48 -20.44 2.80
C PHE A 988 -32.76 -21.16 2.39
N LYS A 989 -33.59 -21.59 3.35
CA LYS A 989 -34.91 -22.16 3.11
C LYS A 989 -35.94 -21.04 3.31
N CYS A 990 -36.71 -20.73 2.27
CA CYS A 990 -37.88 -19.86 2.38
C CYS A 990 -39.04 -20.65 3.01
N PRO A 991 -39.55 -20.29 4.21
CA PRO A 991 -40.63 -21.05 4.86
C PRO A 991 -42.02 -20.84 4.21
N GLU A 992 -42.19 -19.75 3.47
CA GLU A 992 -43.46 -19.35 2.84
C GLU A 992 -43.57 -19.78 1.38
N CYS A 993 -42.48 -20.29 0.80
CA CYS A 993 -42.44 -20.75 -0.57
C CYS A 993 -42.98 -22.19 -0.63
N THR A 994 -44.20 -22.37 -1.14
CA THR A 994 -44.70 -23.68 -1.55
C THR A 994 -43.72 -24.30 -2.54
N ALA A 995 -43.45 -25.60 -2.42
CA ALA A 995 -42.43 -26.35 -3.19
C ALA A 995 -42.66 -26.40 -4.72
N ILE A 996 -43.54 -25.54 -5.25
CA ILE A 996 -44.04 -25.52 -6.64
C ILE A 996 -43.54 -24.27 -7.39
N ASP A 997 -43.10 -23.20 -6.71
CA ASP A 997 -42.83 -21.87 -7.33
C ASP A 997 -41.36 -21.41 -7.31
N GLY A 998 -40.39 -22.30 -7.06
CA GLY A 998 -38.97 -21.94 -7.06
C GLY A 998 -38.29 -22.16 -8.42
N LEU A 999 -37.78 -21.10 -9.05
CA LEU A 999 -36.96 -21.16 -10.29
C LEU A 999 -35.80 -22.17 -10.20
N SER A 1000 -35.28 -22.41 -8.99
CA SER A 1000 -34.16 -23.32 -8.72
C SER A 1000 -34.50 -24.82 -8.64
N LEU A 1001 -35.79 -25.20 -8.73
CA LEU A 1001 -36.24 -26.60 -8.65
C LEU A 1001 -36.38 -27.28 -10.02
N ASP A 1002 -36.26 -26.52 -11.11
CA ASP A 1002 -36.28 -27.07 -12.47
C ASP A 1002 -34.89 -27.63 -12.85
N GLN A 1003 -34.83 -28.84 -13.41
CA GLN A 1003 -33.59 -29.42 -13.92
C GLN A 1003 -33.01 -28.60 -15.08
N THR A 1004 -33.87 -27.94 -15.87
CA THR A 1004 -33.44 -27.06 -16.96
C THR A 1004 -32.61 -25.86 -16.44
N HIS A 1005 -32.92 -25.37 -15.24
CA HIS A 1005 -32.24 -24.23 -14.62
C HIS A 1005 -30.76 -24.51 -14.29
N MET A 1006 -30.39 -25.75 -13.94
CA MET A 1006 -29.00 -26.12 -13.68
C MET A 1006 -28.19 -26.31 -14.97
N VAL A 1007 -28.85 -26.76 -16.04
CA VAL A 1007 -28.25 -26.88 -17.37
C VAL A 1007 -27.91 -25.50 -17.92
N GLU A 1008 -28.87 -24.56 -17.87
CA GLU A 1008 -28.68 -23.19 -18.32
C GLU A 1008 -27.53 -22.47 -17.58
N ARG A 1009 -27.38 -22.69 -16.27
CA ARG A 1009 -26.26 -22.13 -15.50
C ARG A 1009 -24.91 -22.70 -15.91
N SER A 1010 -24.86 -23.97 -16.30
CA SER A 1010 -23.65 -24.56 -16.88
C SER A 1010 -23.34 -23.93 -18.25
N GLU A 1011 -24.35 -23.66 -19.07
CA GLU A 1011 -24.18 -22.94 -20.33
C GLU A 1011 -23.66 -21.52 -20.12
N CYS A 1012 -24.15 -20.80 -19.10
CA CYS A 1012 -23.62 -19.49 -18.72
C CYS A 1012 -22.13 -19.52 -18.41
N ILE A 1013 -21.66 -20.49 -17.60
CA ILE A 1013 -20.22 -20.62 -17.30
C ILE A 1013 -19.40 -20.80 -18.58
N ASN A 1014 -19.85 -21.68 -19.49
CA ASN A 1014 -19.15 -21.92 -20.76
C ASN A 1014 -19.14 -20.68 -21.66
N LYS A 1015 -20.28 -20.00 -21.80
CA LYS A 1015 -20.40 -18.76 -22.58
C LYS A 1015 -19.51 -17.66 -22.00
N PHE A 1016 -19.53 -17.46 -20.69
CA PHE A 1016 -18.75 -16.41 -20.05
C PHE A 1016 -17.25 -16.74 -20.15
N ALA A 1017 -16.83 -17.98 -19.90
CA ALA A 1017 -15.43 -18.39 -20.08
C ALA A 1017 -14.95 -18.19 -21.53
N SER A 1018 -15.81 -18.42 -22.52
CA SER A 1018 -15.51 -18.14 -23.92
C SER A 1018 -15.33 -16.64 -24.19
N VAL A 1019 -16.23 -15.78 -23.67
CA VAL A 1019 -16.14 -14.32 -23.83
C VAL A 1019 -14.91 -13.73 -23.12
N PHE A 1020 -14.57 -14.22 -21.92
CA PHE A 1020 -13.38 -13.82 -21.18
C PHE A 1020 -12.08 -14.44 -21.74
N GLY A 1021 -12.17 -15.43 -22.64
CA GLY A 1021 -11.03 -16.13 -23.25
C GLY A 1021 -10.28 -17.10 -22.32
N THR A 1022 -10.57 -17.08 -21.03
CA THR A 1022 -10.02 -18.00 -20.01
C THR A 1022 -11.07 -18.28 -18.94
N MET A 1023 -10.80 -19.22 -18.02
CA MET A 1023 -11.62 -19.43 -16.82
C MET A 1023 -11.10 -18.53 -15.69
N PRO A 1024 -11.76 -17.42 -15.34
CA PRO A 1024 -11.29 -16.52 -14.30
C PRO A 1024 -11.57 -17.03 -12.88
N LEU A 1025 -12.58 -17.89 -12.72
CA LEU A 1025 -12.95 -18.43 -11.41
C LEU A 1025 -11.84 -19.32 -10.84
N LYS A 1026 -11.60 -19.20 -9.53
CA LYS A 1026 -10.58 -19.97 -8.81
C LYS A 1026 -11.23 -20.79 -7.71
N VAL A 1027 -10.93 -22.09 -7.66
CA VAL A 1027 -11.39 -22.98 -6.60
C VAL A 1027 -10.53 -22.76 -5.34
N VAL A 1028 -11.17 -22.62 -4.19
CA VAL A 1028 -10.53 -22.48 -2.88
C VAL A 1028 -11.28 -23.29 -1.81
N GLU A 1029 -10.53 -23.81 -0.85
CA GLU A 1029 -11.08 -24.44 0.36
C GLU A 1029 -10.94 -23.48 1.56
N HIS A 1030 -11.52 -22.28 1.43
CA HIS A 1030 -11.36 -21.23 2.44
C HIS A 1030 -12.72 -20.71 2.91
N ARG A 1031 -12.95 -20.76 4.23
CA ARG A 1031 -14.09 -20.15 4.91
C ARG A 1031 -13.59 -19.27 6.05
N ALA A 1032 -14.11 -18.05 6.14
CA ALA A 1032 -13.87 -17.18 7.28
C ALA A 1032 -14.93 -17.45 8.37
N ASP A 1033 -14.46 -17.68 9.60
CA ASP A 1033 -15.26 -17.84 10.81
C ASP A 1033 -14.70 -16.90 11.90
N PRO A 1034 -15.52 -16.45 12.87
CA PRO A 1034 -15.02 -15.76 14.05
C PRO A 1034 -14.04 -16.61 14.85
N VAL A 1035 -13.10 -15.98 15.54
CA VAL A 1035 -12.05 -16.66 16.33
C VAL A 1035 -12.62 -17.66 17.34
N LEU A 1036 -13.70 -17.29 18.05
CA LEU A 1036 -14.32 -18.14 19.09
C LEU A 1036 -15.46 -19.02 18.55
N TYR A 1037 -15.48 -19.29 17.25
CA TYR A 1037 -16.52 -20.10 16.62
C TYR A 1037 -16.40 -21.57 17.06
N LYS A 1038 -17.49 -22.11 17.63
CA LYS A 1038 -17.59 -23.45 18.25
C LYS A 1038 -16.74 -23.68 19.51
N ASP A 1039 -16.05 -22.66 20.03
CA ASP A 1039 -15.38 -22.77 21.32
C ASP A 1039 -16.38 -22.79 22.47
N ASP A 1040 -16.09 -23.62 23.49
CA ASP A 1040 -16.87 -23.71 24.74
C ASP A 1040 -16.50 -22.55 25.66
N PHE A 1041 -16.93 -21.35 25.27
CA PHE A 1041 -16.62 -20.08 25.93
C PHE A 1041 -17.93 -19.33 26.25
N PRO A 1042 -18.02 -18.58 27.39
CA PRO A 1042 -19.25 -17.90 27.78
C PRO A 1042 -19.79 -16.96 26.69
N GLU A 1043 -21.07 -17.06 26.36
CA GLU A 1043 -21.71 -16.29 25.26
C GLU A 1043 -21.51 -14.77 25.39
N LYS A 1044 -21.49 -14.25 26.62
CA LYS A 1044 -21.26 -12.81 26.90
C LYS A 1044 -19.91 -12.29 26.41
N LEU A 1045 -18.94 -13.17 26.18
CA LEU A 1045 -17.59 -12.82 25.73
C LEU A 1045 -17.40 -13.08 24.23
N LYS A 1046 -18.36 -13.71 23.55
CA LYS A 1046 -18.34 -13.90 22.10
C LYS A 1046 -18.87 -12.63 21.43
N SER A 1047 -18.09 -12.05 20.51
CA SER A 1047 -18.51 -10.87 19.74
C SER A 1047 -19.68 -11.15 18.80
N PHE A 1048 -19.82 -12.41 18.35
CA PHE A 1048 -20.88 -12.88 17.44
C PHE A 1048 -21.51 -14.16 17.98
N PRO A 1049 -22.31 -14.10 19.05
CA PRO A 1049 -22.87 -15.28 19.71
C PRO A 1049 -23.87 -16.05 18.83
N ASN A 1050 -24.51 -15.40 17.86
CA ASN A 1050 -25.57 -15.98 17.03
C ASN A 1050 -25.09 -16.46 15.64
N ILE A 1051 -23.78 -16.72 15.45
CA ILE A 1051 -23.29 -17.25 14.18
C ILE A 1051 -23.63 -18.73 14.05
N GLY A 1052 -24.36 -19.06 12.98
CA GLY A 1052 -24.89 -20.40 12.77
C GLY A 1052 -26.07 -20.76 13.67
N SER A 1053 -26.62 -19.82 14.45
CA SER A 1053 -27.86 -20.05 15.18
C SER A 1053 -29.05 -19.95 14.21
N LEU A 1054 -29.64 -21.10 13.88
CA LEU A 1054 -31.03 -21.34 13.45
C LEU A 1054 -31.17 -22.83 13.16
#